data_AF-A0AAW1VTT6-F1
#
_entry.id   AF-A0AAW1VTT6-F1
#
_cell.length_a   1.000
_cell.length_b   1.000
_cell.length_c   1.000
_cell.angle_alpha   90.00
_cell.angle_beta   90.00
_cell.angle_gamma   90.00
#
_symmetry.space_group_name_H-M   'P 1'
#
loop_
_entity.id
_entity.type
_entity.pdbx_description
1 polymer ?
#
loop_
_entity_poly.entity_id
_entity_poly.type
_entity_poly.pdbx_seq_one_letter_code
_entity_poly.pdbx_strand_id
1 'polypeptide(L)'
;MEQFRRLGEALGSVKSLMVFRDNIQMNKRQCLLLLDIFSSAYDLIAEEMQHNLQFEEKHTKWRVLEQPLRELHRIFKEGEAYIRQCLDNKDWWAKAITLYQNSNCVEFHIHNLLSSIPIVIEAIEISGEVSGLDLNEMQRRKSVYAEKYKEAYRDWKLFQWRFGKQYLITQDFCTRFETVGKEDRWTLLNKIREKKLSSGSTKYERRLTDLLLKSLDGPEPWNGKLLPSSILVGSKEYQVRRRLGGGSQYKEILWLGESFASRQFYGEIEPLLPEISSLLSLSHPNIVHCLCGFTDEEKKECFLIMELMSRDLGSYIKEICGPRKRIPFTLHVAVDLMLQIARGMEYLHSKEIYHGELNPCNILVKARGISTEGYLHAKVSGFGLTSVKNSTQKNPLNQNGSPPVIWYSPEVLEEQEHRENSEKKCTEKSDVYSFGMVCFQLLTGKVPFEDSHLQGDKMSRNIRAGERPLFPFYSLRYVTNLTKKCWHADPNQRPSFSSICRILRYVKRFLAMNPDYNSQLDAPMPLVDYCDIESGVLRKFPSWGSSDQLPLSQIPFQMFVYRIGERDRNTSLKDTSESSDGASICGDGFVTPPDDPFPSIPEGKGSVSPDSMNKKLPLLKKSSDVKANRIPGTPRGRSARPPQGTTPYRSISMRMGSENQLMMSPRIRRTSTSSEMVMSPRIRRTKSGHVSDSELC
;
A
#
# COMPACT_ATOMS: atom_id res chain seq x y z
N MET A 1 -9.55 7.16 26.32
CA MET A 1 -9.06 6.11 27.25
C MET A 1 -9.13 4.68 26.69
N GLU A 2 -10.29 4.12 26.33
CA GLU A 2 -10.40 2.66 26.05
C GLU A 2 -9.40 2.10 25.01
N GLN A 3 -9.14 2.80 23.90
CA GLN A 3 -8.15 2.34 22.92
C GLN A 3 -6.71 2.31 23.48
N PHE A 4 -6.37 3.21 24.40
CA PHE A 4 -5.07 3.20 25.11
C PHE A 4 -4.98 2.04 26.11
N ARG A 5 -6.09 1.71 26.79
CA ARG A 5 -6.19 0.51 27.64
C ARG A 5 -5.91 -0.76 26.82
N ARG A 6 -6.50 -0.87 25.63
CA ARG A 6 -6.26 -1.99 24.67
C ARG A 6 -4.83 -2.03 24.14
N LEU A 7 -4.20 -0.88 23.91
CA LEU A 7 -2.78 -0.79 23.57
C LEU A 7 -1.90 -1.40 24.68
N GLY A 8 -2.23 -1.10 25.95
CA GLY A 8 -1.60 -1.72 27.12
C GLY A 8 -1.85 -3.23 27.21
N GLU A 9 -3.06 -3.71 26.91
CA GLU A 9 -3.36 -5.15 26.82
C GLU A 9 -2.55 -5.86 25.73
N ALA A 10 -2.38 -5.23 24.56
CA ALA A 10 -1.54 -5.75 23.48
C ALA A 10 -0.06 -5.80 23.89
N LEU A 11 0.47 -4.74 24.48
CA LEU A 11 1.85 -4.73 25.00
C LEU A 11 2.06 -5.75 26.12
N GLY A 12 1.08 -5.95 27.00
CA GLY A 12 1.09 -7.00 28.02
C GLY A 12 1.15 -8.40 27.42
N SER A 13 0.39 -8.66 26.36
CA SER A 13 0.46 -9.93 25.61
C SER A 13 1.82 -10.12 24.93
N VAL A 14 2.41 -9.07 24.34
CA VAL A 14 3.77 -9.11 23.76
C VAL A 14 4.81 -9.41 24.84
N LYS A 15 4.76 -8.71 25.98
CA LYS A 15 5.64 -8.94 27.14
C LYS A 15 5.51 -10.38 27.66
N SER A 16 4.30 -10.92 27.74
CA SER A 16 4.03 -12.31 28.17
C SER A 16 4.60 -13.36 27.21
N LEU A 17 4.45 -13.16 25.89
CA LEU A 17 5.05 -14.03 24.87
C LEU A 17 6.59 -14.01 24.96
N MET A 18 7.17 -12.81 25.15
CA MET A 18 8.61 -12.60 25.23
C MET A 18 9.26 -13.08 26.55
N VAL A 19 8.50 -13.60 27.52
CA VAL A 19 9.07 -14.40 28.62
C VAL A 19 9.77 -15.64 28.05
N PHE A 20 9.20 -16.27 27.01
CA PHE A 20 9.76 -17.45 26.34
C PHE A 20 10.72 -17.09 25.19
N ARG A 21 11.33 -15.90 25.23
CA ARG A 21 12.29 -15.40 24.21
C ARG A 21 13.47 -16.34 23.93
N ASP A 22 13.82 -17.22 24.87
CA ASP A 22 14.90 -18.18 24.72
C ASP A 22 14.51 -19.40 23.86
N ASN A 23 13.20 -19.67 23.73
CA ASN A 23 12.65 -20.63 22.78
C ASN A 23 12.61 -20.08 21.34
N ILE A 24 12.81 -18.76 21.14
CA ILE A 24 12.84 -18.15 19.80
C ILE A 24 14.13 -18.57 19.09
N GLN A 25 14.01 -19.60 18.23
CA GLN A 25 15.16 -20.20 17.56
C GLN A 25 15.75 -19.30 16.45
N MET A 26 14.97 -18.37 15.92
CA MET A 26 15.31 -17.45 14.81
C MET A 26 14.64 -16.09 15.00
N ASN A 27 15.26 -15.02 14.47
CA ASN A 27 14.77 -13.64 14.57
C ASN A 27 14.59 -13.12 16.02
N LYS A 28 15.45 -13.57 16.94
CA LYS A 28 15.37 -13.24 18.37
C LYS A 28 15.73 -11.78 18.66
N ARG A 29 16.76 -11.23 17.99
CA ARG A 29 17.14 -9.82 18.12
C ARG A 29 16.03 -8.92 17.56
N GLN A 30 15.45 -9.29 16.44
CA GLN A 30 14.30 -8.61 15.82
C GLN A 30 13.04 -8.61 16.72
N CYS A 31 12.73 -9.74 17.38
CA CYS A 31 11.62 -9.79 18.34
C CYS A 31 11.88 -8.92 19.58
N LEU A 32 13.13 -8.83 20.05
CA LEU A 32 13.52 -7.93 21.14
C LEU A 32 13.42 -6.45 20.71
N LEU A 33 13.85 -6.10 19.50
CA LEU A 33 13.69 -4.75 18.94
C LEU A 33 12.22 -4.32 18.88
N LEU A 34 11.29 -5.21 18.50
CA LEU A 34 9.85 -4.94 18.55
C LEU A 34 9.33 -4.76 19.98
N LEU A 35 9.73 -5.62 20.93
CA LEU A 35 9.35 -5.49 22.34
C LEU A 35 9.79 -4.15 22.93
N ASP A 36 11.03 -3.74 22.67
CA ASP A 36 11.63 -2.53 23.20
C ASP A 36 10.95 -1.30 22.61
N ILE A 37 10.82 -1.21 21.27
CA ILE A 37 10.20 -0.04 20.64
C ILE A 37 8.70 0.06 20.91
N PHE A 38 7.97 -1.06 21.06
CA PHE A 38 6.58 -1.04 21.51
C PHE A 38 6.44 -0.62 22.99
N SER A 39 7.42 -0.96 23.83
CA SER A 39 7.46 -0.46 25.22
C SER A 39 7.70 1.05 25.23
N SER A 40 8.78 1.52 24.60
CA SER A 40 9.09 2.97 24.51
C SER A 40 7.98 3.77 23.82
N ALA A 41 7.27 3.21 22.83
CA ALA A 41 6.10 3.84 22.22
C ALA A 41 4.95 4.03 23.22
N TYR A 42 4.63 2.98 23.98
CA TYR A 42 3.55 3.04 24.99
C TYR A 42 3.92 3.97 26.15
N ASP A 43 5.15 3.86 26.66
CA ASP A 43 5.63 4.65 27.80
C ASP A 43 5.72 6.15 27.43
N LEU A 44 6.20 6.48 26.22
CA LEU A 44 6.16 7.84 25.67
C LEU A 44 4.72 8.37 25.56
N ILE A 45 3.78 7.59 25.02
CA ILE A 45 2.39 8.03 24.89
C ILE A 45 1.74 8.20 26.27
N ALA A 46 2.11 7.38 27.26
CA ALA A 46 1.71 7.57 28.64
C ALA A 46 2.23 8.91 29.21
N GLU A 47 3.53 9.20 29.04
CA GLU A 47 4.14 10.48 29.42
C GLU A 47 3.38 11.66 28.76
N GLU A 48 3.24 11.66 27.43
CA GLU A 48 2.60 12.76 26.69
C GLU A 48 1.12 12.94 27.05
N MET A 49 0.37 11.85 27.25
CA MET A 49 -1.02 11.94 27.70
C MET A 49 -1.14 12.48 29.13
N GLN A 50 -0.20 12.14 30.03
CA GLN A 50 -0.17 12.66 31.41
C GLN A 50 0.20 14.15 31.48
N HIS A 51 1.15 14.61 30.66
CA HIS A 51 1.59 16.01 30.69
C HIS A 51 0.60 16.96 29.99
N ASN A 52 -0.05 16.52 28.90
CA ASN A 52 -0.87 17.41 28.06
C ASN A 52 -2.38 17.33 28.34
N LEU A 53 -2.92 16.25 28.94
CA LEU A 53 -4.37 16.01 29.01
C LEU A 53 -4.92 15.89 30.45
N GLN A 54 -6.09 16.46 30.71
CA GLN A 54 -6.82 16.23 31.96
C GLN A 54 -7.70 14.97 31.88
N PHE A 55 -7.57 14.07 32.87
CA PHE A 55 -8.23 12.76 32.88
C PHE A 55 -9.77 12.82 32.97
N GLU A 56 -10.37 13.84 33.60
CA GLU A 56 -11.83 13.94 33.68
C GLU A 56 -12.49 14.27 32.34
N GLU A 57 -11.72 14.83 31.40
CA GLU A 57 -12.19 15.20 30.06
C GLU A 57 -12.19 14.00 29.07
N LYS A 58 -11.86 12.80 29.57
CA LYS A 58 -11.74 11.52 28.82
C LYS A 58 -12.95 11.10 27.99
N HIS A 59 -14.13 11.67 28.25
CA HIS A 59 -15.38 11.39 27.53
C HIS A 59 -15.84 12.55 26.62
N THR A 60 -15.23 13.73 26.72
CA THR A 60 -15.67 14.95 26.01
C THR A 60 -14.65 15.42 24.99
N LYS A 61 -13.46 15.83 25.45
CA LYS A 61 -12.43 16.45 24.59
C LYS A 61 -11.54 15.44 23.86
N TRP A 62 -11.46 14.22 24.37
CA TRP A 62 -10.53 13.18 23.90
C TRP A 62 -10.97 12.42 22.62
N ARG A 63 -12.03 12.84 21.93
CA ARG A 63 -12.59 12.15 20.74
C ARG A 63 -11.56 11.98 19.61
N VAL A 64 -10.71 13.00 19.37
CA VAL A 64 -9.70 13.00 18.30
C VAL A 64 -8.67 11.87 18.48
N LEU A 65 -8.40 11.44 19.72
CA LEU A 65 -7.45 10.38 20.02
C LEU A 65 -7.91 8.98 19.61
N GLU A 66 -9.21 8.76 19.37
CA GLU A 66 -9.74 7.40 19.27
C GLU A 66 -9.19 6.64 18.06
N GLN A 67 -9.27 7.21 16.86
CA GLN A 67 -8.86 6.54 15.63
C GLN A 67 -7.32 6.41 15.51
N PRO A 68 -6.49 7.41 15.87
CA PRO A 68 -5.03 7.26 15.93
C PRO A 68 -4.58 6.17 16.92
N LEU A 69 -5.18 6.08 18.11
CA LEU A 69 -4.87 5.02 19.07
C LEU A 69 -5.37 3.64 18.61
N ARG A 70 -6.48 3.58 17.87
CA ARG A 70 -6.99 2.33 17.27
C ARG A 70 -6.04 1.78 16.19
N GLU A 71 -5.53 2.64 15.31
CA GLU A 71 -4.50 2.30 14.32
C GLU A 71 -3.24 1.77 15.00
N LEU A 72 -2.75 2.46 16.05
CA LEU A 72 -1.58 2.05 16.81
C LEU A 72 -1.78 0.71 17.54
N HIS A 73 -2.95 0.49 18.15
CA HIS A 73 -3.31 -0.79 18.75
C HIS A 73 -3.31 -1.93 17.70
N ARG A 74 -3.80 -1.68 16.48
CA ARG A 74 -3.71 -2.67 15.40
C ARG A 74 -2.25 -2.97 15.04
N ILE A 75 -1.36 -1.99 14.97
CA ILE A 75 0.09 -2.18 14.73
C ILE A 75 0.74 -3.05 15.82
N PHE A 76 0.39 -2.83 17.10
CA PHE A 76 0.85 -3.68 18.20
C PHE A 76 0.34 -5.13 18.06
N LYS A 77 -0.93 -5.33 17.66
CA LYS A 77 -1.48 -6.66 17.38
C LYS A 77 -0.88 -7.32 16.13
N GLU A 78 -0.51 -6.55 15.11
CA GLU A 78 0.25 -7.04 13.95
C GLU A 78 1.64 -7.57 14.39
N GLY A 79 2.36 -6.85 15.25
CA GLY A 79 3.66 -7.30 15.79
C GLY A 79 3.55 -8.44 16.81
N GLU A 80 2.49 -8.49 17.62
CA GLU A 80 2.17 -9.63 18.50
C GLU A 80 1.94 -10.92 17.71
N ALA A 81 1.27 -10.83 16.55
CA ALA A 81 1.10 -11.96 15.63
C ALA A 81 2.43 -12.44 15.04
N TYR A 82 3.33 -11.52 14.67
CA TYR A 82 4.68 -11.86 14.19
C TYR A 82 5.51 -12.57 15.27
N ILE A 83 5.58 -12.04 16.50
CA ILE A 83 6.32 -12.66 17.61
C ILE A 83 5.78 -14.07 17.92
N ARG A 84 4.46 -14.26 17.86
CA ARG A 84 3.81 -15.58 17.99
C ARG A 84 4.22 -16.55 16.87
N GLN A 85 4.37 -16.08 15.63
CA GLN A 85 4.88 -16.91 14.51
C GLN A 85 6.37 -17.29 14.69
N CYS A 86 7.19 -16.39 15.24
CA CYS A 86 8.58 -16.72 15.60
C CYS A 86 8.66 -17.79 16.70
N LEU A 87 7.76 -17.74 17.70
CA LEU A 87 7.63 -18.72 18.79
C LEU A 87 7.00 -20.08 18.40
N ASP A 88 6.40 -20.20 17.22
CA ASP A 88 5.73 -21.43 16.77
C ASP A 88 6.69 -22.64 16.66
N ASN A 89 6.20 -23.87 16.86
CA ASN A 89 7.01 -25.09 16.84
C ASN A 89 7.04 -25.79 15.45
N LYS A 90 6.74 -25.05 14.37
CA LYS A 90 6.93 -25.46 12.97
C LYS A 90 8.37 -25.91 12.68
N ASP A 91 8.53 -26.73 11.63
CA ASP A 91 9.83 -27.27 11.23
C ASP A 91 10.92 -26.19 11.08
N TRP A 92 12.10 -26.52 11.59
CA TRP A 92 13.21 -25.58 11.65
C TRP A 92 13.80 -25.26 10.27
N TRP A 93 13.83 -26.23 9.35
CA TRP A 93 14.33 -26.02 8.00
C TRP A 93 13.35 -25.20 7.16
N ALA A 94 12.04 -25.41 7.31
CA ALA A 94 11.02 -24.56 6.71
C ALA A 94 11.11 -23.10 7.20
N LYS A 95 11.30 -22.90 8.51
CA LYS A 95 11.59 -21.57 9.07
C LYS A 95 12.90 -20.98 8.51
N ALA A 96 13.97 -21.77 8.43
CA ALA A 96 15.26 -21.34 7.86
C ALA A 96 15.09 -20.79 6.43
N ILE A 97 14.46 -21.55 5.53
CA ILE A 97 14.26 -21.18 4.13
C ILE A 97 13.31 -19.98 3.98
N THR A 98 12.34 -19.81 4.87
CA THR A 98 11.41 -18.66 4.83
C THR A 98 12.07 -17.34 5.26
N LEU A 99 13.16 -17.39 6.03
CA LEU A 99 13.72 -16.20 6.71
C LEU A 99 15.18 -15.86 6.34
N TYR A 100 15.95 -16.77 5.73
CA TYR A 100 17.40 -16.56 5.55
C TYR A 100 17.80 -15.39 4.64
N GLN A 101 16.99 -15.08 3.62
CA GLN A 101 17.15 -13.90 2.76
C GLN A 101 16.39 -12.66 3.29
N ASN A 102 15.36 -12.85 4.12
CA ASN A 102 14.50 -11.77 4.62
C ASN A 102 15.18 -10.97 5.74
N SER A 103 16.08 -10.08 5.33
CA SER A 103 17.07 -9.41 6.18
C SER A 103 16.49 -8.48 7.25
N ASN A 104 15.23 -8.04 7.10
CA ASN A 104 14.56 -7.20 8.08
C ASN A 104 13.06 -7.53 8.14
N CYS A 105 12.72 -8.70 8.68
CA CYS A 105 11.35 -9.18 8.81
C CYS A 105 10.44 -8.22 9.60
N VAL A 106 11.03 -7.38 10.48
CA VAL A 106 10.30 -6.43 11.34
C VAL A 106 10.15 -5.03 10.73
N GLU A 107 10.79 -4.76 9.59
CA GLU A 107 10.74 -3.50 8.85
C GLU A 107 9.30 -3.01 8.61
N PHE A 108 8.39 -3.92 8.25
CA PHE A 108 6.97 -3.63 8.04
C PHE A 108 6.29 -3.06 9.29
N HIS A 109 6.55 -3.66 10.46
CA HIS A 109 5.94 -3.26 11.72
C HIS A 109 6.54 -1.94 12.23
N ILE A 110 7.86 -1.76 12.09
CA ILE A 110 8.56 -0.53 12.48
C ILE A 110 8.17 0.64 11.56
N HIS A 111 8.07 0.43 10.25
CA HIS A 111 7.56 1.42 9.29
C HIS A 111 6.17 1.93 9.70
N ASN A 112 5.25 1.00 10.01
CA ASN A 112 3.89 1.35 10.37
C ASN A 112 3.83 2.08 11.72
N LEU A 113 4.63 1.65 12.70
CA LEU A 113 4.78 2.33 13.99
C LEU A 113 5.28 3.77 13.82
N LEU A 114 6.41 3.96 13.13
CA LEU A 114 6.99 5.30 12.90
C LEU A 114 6.10 6.19 12.02
N SER A 115 5.24 5.60 11.20
CA SER A 115 4.17 6.33 10.47
C SER A 115 2.97 6.69 11.35
N SER A 116 2.75 5.99 12.47
CA SER A 116 1.59 6.18 13.36
C SER A 116 1.89 7.07 14.58
N ILE A 117 3.13 7.07 15.09
CA ILE A 117 3.53 7.91 16.23
C ILE A 117 3.27 9.41 15.97
N PRO A 118 3.63 10.00 14.80
CA PRO A 118 3.32 11.40 14.53
C PRO A 118 1.83 11.73 14.58
N ILE A 119 0.97 10.80 14.18
CA ILE A 119 -0.49 10.97 14.21
C ILE A 119 -1.00 11.00 15.66
N VAL A 120 -0.48 10.11 16.52
CA VAL A 120 -0.89 10.04 17.93
C VAL A 120 -0.37 11.24 18.72
N ILE A 121 0.89 11.64 18.52
CA ILE A 121 1.47 12.85 19.15
C ILE A 121 0.64 14.08 18.76
N GLU A 122 0.34 14.28 17.48
CA GLU A 122 -0.45 15.45 17.05
C GLU A 122 -1.90 15.41 17.59
N ALA A 123 -2.50 14.22 17.72
CA ALA A 123 -3.81 14.07 18.34
C ALA A 123 -3.81 14.38 19.85
N ILE A 124 -2.70 14.14 20.55
CA ILE A 124 -2.50 14.56 21.95
C ILE A 124 -2.34 16.09 22.01
N GLU A 125 -1.55 16.70 21.13
CA GLU A 125 -1.37 18.16 21.07
C GLU A 125 -2.70 18.88 20.81
N ILE A 126 -3.46 18.47 19.78
CA ILE A 126 -4.77 19.05 19.46
C ILE A 126 -5.77 18.88 20.61
N SER A 127 -5.74 17.74 21.31
CA SER A 127 -6.57 17.54 22.52
C SER A 127 -6.08 18.39 23.70
N GLY A 128 -4.77 18.64 23.79
CA GLY A 128 -4.12 19.45 24.82
C GLY A 128 -4.37 20.96 24.69
N GLU A 129 -4.46 21.48 23.45
CA GLU A 129 -4.82 22.89 23.15
C GLU A 129 -6.20 23.29 23.70
N VAL A 130 -7.10 22.32 23.84
CA VAL A 130 -8.46 22.52 24.35
C VAL A 130 -8.66 21.97 25.76
N SER A 131 -7.69 21.27 26.34
CA SER A 131 -7.80 20.63 27.66
C SER A 131 -7.73 21.62 28.81
N GLY A 132 -8.56 21.42 29.84
CA GLY A 132 -8.71 22.33 30.97
C GLY A 132 -9.71 23.48 30.74
N LEU A 133 -9.75 24.40 31.70
CA LEU A 133 -10.68 25.55 31.73
C LEU A 133 -9.98 26.92 31.75
N ASP A 134 -8.66 26.97 32.02
CA ASP A 134 -7.90 28.22 31.99
C ASP A 134 -7.50 28.59 30.56
N LEU A 135 -8.06 29.70 30.08
CA LEU A 135 -7.79 30.25 28.76
C LEU A 135 -6.31 30.64 28.58
N ASN A 136 -5.61 31.04 29.65
CA ASN A 136 -4.19 31.40 29.58
C ASN A 136 -3.32 30.16 29.33
N GLU A 137 -3.52 29.08 30.09
CA GLU A 137 -2.86 27.80 29.87
C GLU A 137 -3.18 27.20 28.50
N MET A 138 -4.44 27.25 28.05
CA MET A 138 -4.83 26.84 26.69
C MET A 138 -4.09 27.65 25.61
N GLN A 139 -3.99 28.96 25.77
CA GLN A 139 -3.27 29.83 24.83
C GLN A 139 -1.75 29.61 24.89
N ARG A 140 -1.18 29.38 26.07
CA ARG A 140 0.25 29.04 26.25
C ARG A 140 0.60 27.74 25.52
N ARG A 141 -0.26 26.72 25.61
CA ARG A 141 -0.10 25.45 24.88
C ARG A 141 -0.13 25.63 23.38
N LYS A 142 -1.12 26.38 22.86
CA LYS A 142 -1.20 26.76 21.44
C LYS A 142 0.08 27.45 20.96
N SER A 143 0.63 28.39 21.73
CA SER A 143 1.91 29.02 21.40
C SER A 143 3.09 28.04 21.41
N VAL A 144 3.16 27.11 22.36
CA VAL A 144 4.21 26.07 22.40
C VAL A 144 4.10 25.11 21.20
N TYR A 145 2.90 24.66 20.84
CA TYR A 145 2.71 23.83 19.66
C TYR A 145 2.79 24.62 18.35
N ALA A 146 2.63 25.94 18.34
CA ALA A 146 2.97 26.80 17.20
C ALA A 146 4.49 26.84 17.00
N GLU A 147 5.25 27.10 18.08
CA GLU A 147 6.72 27.14 18.11
C GLU A 147 7.33 25.83 17.58
N LYS A 148 6.78 24.68 17.99
CA LYS A 148 7.23 23.34 17.57
C LYS A 148 7.31 23.16 16.06
N TYR A 149 6.38 23.72 15.28
CA TYR A 149 6.29 23.51 13.83
C TYR A 149 6.78 24.72 13.01
N LYS A 150 7.75 25.50 13.51
CA LYS A 150 8.42 26.55 12.72
C LYS A 150 9.41 25.99 11.69
N GLU A 151 9.65 26.76 10.63
CA GLU A 151 10.62 26.48 9.55
C GLU A 151 12.02 26.05 10.04
N ALA A 152 12.49 26.58 11.18
CA ALA A 152 13.81 26.26 11.73
C ALA A 152 13.99 24.75 12.01
N TYR A 153 12.91 24.03 12.34
CA TYR A 153 12.95 22.59 12.62
C TYR A 153 12.86 21.72 11.35
N ARG A 154 12.98 22.30 10.15
CA ARG A 154 13.14 21.57 8.89
C ARG A 154 14.54 20.97 8.67
N ASP A 155 15.46 21.02 9.65
CA ASP A 155 16.71 20.24 9.60
C ASP A 155 16.56 18.88 10.31
N TRP A 156 17.11 17.82 9.70
CA TRP A 156 17.07 16.46 10.25
C TRP A 156 17.79 16.36 11.60
N LYS A 157 18.99 16.94 11.72
CA LYS A 157 19.81 16.80 12.94
C LYS A 157 19.16 17.55 14.10
N LEU A 158 18.66 18.76 13.85
CA LEU A 158 17.93 19.56 14.83
C LEU A 158 16.61 18.87 15.24
N PHE A 159 15.86 18.30 14.29
CA PHE A 159 14.66 17.52 14.59
C PHE A 159 14.97 16.28 15.45
N GLN A 160 15.99 15.49 15.07
CA GLN A 160 16.40 14.29 15.82
C GLN A 160 16.92 14.66 17.21
N TRP A 161 17.69 15.74 17.35
CA TRP A 161 18.16 16.23 18.65
C TRP A 161 17.02 16.75 19.54
N ARG A 162 16.12 17.58 18.99
CA ARG A 162 15.07 18.26 19.76
C ARG A 162 13.91 17.35 20.13
N PHE A 163 13.54 16.42 19.24
CA PHE A 163 12.32 15.61 19.34
C PHE A 163 12.56 14.10 19.20
N GLY A 164 13.81 13.62 19.12
CA GLY A 164 14.10 12.21 18.80
C GLY A 164 13.52 11.18 19.77
N LYS A 165 13.38 11.50 21.06
CA LYS A 165 12.63 10.66 22.03
C LYS A 165 11.14 10.60 21.65
N GLN A 166 10.54 11.75 21.34
CA GLN A 166 9.12 11.92 21.01
C GLN A 166 8.70 11.23 19.69
N TYR A 167 9.65 10.86 18.84
CA TYR A 167 9.39 10.16 17.57
C TYR A 167 10.10 8.80 17.44
N LEU A 168 10.66 8.26 18.54
CA LEU A 168 11.33 6.95 18.60
C LEU A 168 12.53 6.79 17.64
N ILE A 169 13.24 7.88 17.38
CA ILE A 169 14.42 7.96 16.48
C ILE A 169 15.69 8.36 17.25
N THR A 170 15.83 7.84 18.47
CA THR A 170 17.07 7.93 19.24
C THR A 170 18.21 7.22 18.51
N GLN A 171 19.46 7.58 18.81
CA GLN A 171 20.62 6.98 18.13
C GLN A 171 20.69 5.45 18.32
N ASP A 172 20.24 4.93 19.47
CA ASP A 172 20.09 3.48 19.72
C ASP A 172 19.12 2.85 18.72
N PHE A 173 17.88 3.34 18.65
CA PHE A 173 16.87 2.78 17.74
C PHE A 173 17.30 2.89 16.27
N CYS A 174 17.82 4.05 15.84
CA CYS A 174 18.32 4.25 14.49
C CYS A 174 19.42 3.22 14.12
N THR A 175 20.40 2.99 15.01
CA THR A 175 21.46 2.01 14.79
C THR A 175 20.89 0.58 14.74
N ARG A 176 20.01 0.25 15.69
CA ARG A 176 19.42 -1.10 15.81
C ARG A 176 18.51 -1.45 14.63
N PHE A 177 17.84 -0.49 14.01
CA PHE A 177 17.09 -0.73 12.76
C PHE A 177 17.96 -1.30 11.63
N GLU A 178 19.27 -1.05 11.66
CA GLU A 178 20.24 -1.46 10.63
C GLU A 178 21.14 -2.64 11.03
N THR A 179 21.38 -2.88 12.33
CA THR A 179 22.24 -4.00 12.80
C THR A 179 21.47 -5.27 13.10
N VAL A 180 20.28 -5.17 13.71
CA VAL A 180 19.59 -6.30 14.35
C VAL A 180 19.25 -7.43 13.38
N GLY A 181 18.88 -7.10 12.14
CA GLY A 181 18.67 -8.10 11.08
C GLY A 181 19.94 -8.84 10.66
N LYS A 182 21.09 -8.14 10.67
CA LYS A 182 22.41 -8.71 10.36
C LYS A 182 22.87 -9.64 11.51
N GLU A 183 22.62 -9.26 12.76
CA GLU A 183 22.88 -10.09 13.95
C GLU A 183 22.09 -11.40 13.95
N ASP A 184 20.78 -11.35 13.64
CA ASP A 184 19.95 -12.56 13.54
C ASP A 184 20.35 -13.44 12.35
N ARG A 185 20.71 -12.85 11.20
CA ARG A 185 21.25 -13.60 10.03
C ARG A 185 22.57 -14.30 10.37
N TRP A 186 23.50 -13.64 11.07
CA TRP A 186 24.74 -14.25 11.54
C TRP A 186 24.49 -15.38 12.56
N THR A 187 23.54 -15.17 13.46
CA THR A 187 23.11 -16.19 14.45
C THR A 187 22.51 -17.42 13.76
N LEU A 188 21.70 -17.23 12.72
CA LEU A 188 21.17 -18.30 11.88
C LEU A 188 22.29 -19.04 11.13
N LEU A 189 23.23 -18.31 10.53
CA LEU A 189 24.41 -18.86 9.85
C LEU A 189 25.17 -19.85 10.73
N ASN A 190 25.46 -19.46 11.97
CA ASN A 190 26.19 -20.34 12.90
C ASN A 190 25.38 -21.58 13.30
N LYS A 191 24.07 -21.47 13.54
CA LYS A 191 23.20 -22.64 13.80
C LYS A 191 23.13 -23.61 12.60
N ILE A 192 23.20 -23.10 11.38
CA ILE A 192 23.29 -23.92 10.16
C ILE A 192 24.64 -24.67 10.14
N ARG A 193 25.76 -24.00 10.47
CA ARG A 193 27.08 -24.63 10.59
C ARG A 193 27.15 -25.69 11.70
N GLU A 194 26.58 -25.41 12.88
CA GLU A 194 26.46 -26.38 13.99
C GLU A 194 25.69 -27.64 13.55
N LYS A 195 24.57 -27.48 12.85
CA LYS A 195 23.80 -28.59 12.28
C LYS A 195 24.55 -29.37 11.19
N LYS A 196 25.54 -28.76 10.50
CA LYS A 196 26.45 -29.47 9.57
C LYS A 196 27.34 -30.47 10.30
N LEU A 197 27.83 -30.07 11.48
CA LEU A 197 28.80 -30.82 12.28
C LEU A 197 28.14 -31.86 13.19
N SER A 198 26.82 -31.77 13.40
CA SER A 198 26.07 -32.72 14.21
C SER A 198 26.03 -34.13 13.58
N SER A 199 26.51 -35.12 14.32
CA SER A 199 26.61 -36.52 13.91
C SER A 199 25.28 -37.18 13.55
N GLY A 200 24.15 -36.65 14.04
CA GLY A 200 22.80 -37.13 13.74
C GLY A 200 22.21 -36.65 12.40
N SER A 201 22.83 -35.67 11.72
CA SER A 201 22.27 -35.03 10.52
C SER A 201 22.11 -36.01 9.35
N THR A 202 20.92 -36.06 8.74
CA THR A 202 20.63 -36.96 7.61
C THR A 202 21.33 -36.55 6.31
N LYS A 203 21.45 -37.46 5.32
CA LYS A 203 22.01 -37.13 3.98
C LYS A 203 21.21 -36.04 3.25
N TYR A 204 19.92 -35.90 3.55
CA TYR A 204 19.06 -34.83 3.05
C TYR A 204 19.38 -33.50 3.74
N GLU A 205 19.41 -33.47 5.07
CA GLU A 205 19.73 -32.27 5.83
C GLU A 205 21.13 -31.75 5.52
N ARG A 206 22.16 -32.61 5.35
CA ARG A 206 23.49 -32.17 4.93
C ARG A 206 23.48 -31.43 3.59
N ARG A 207 22.69 -31.91 2.61
CA ARG A 207 22.48 -31.20 1.33
C ARG A 207 21.77 -29.86 1.54
N LEU A 208 20.81 -29.79 2.45
CA LEU A 208 20.07 -28.56 2.78
C LEU A 208 20.91 -27.54 3.56
N THR A 209 21.82 -28.03 4.40
CA THR A 209 22.87 -27.24 5.06
C THR A 209 23.84 -26.67 4.03
N ASP A 210 24.36 -27.50 3.12
CA ASP A 210 25.28 -27.06 2.06
C ASP A 210 24.61 -26.07 1.07
N LEU A 211 23.31 -26.23 0.82
CA LEU A 211 22.46 -25.29 0.09
C LEU A 211 22.42 -23.94 0.80
N LEU A 212 21.99 -23.89 2.06
CA LEU A 212 21.86 -22.62 2.78
C LEU A 212 23.20 -21.92 2.97
N LEU A 213 24.28 -22.67 3.28
CA LEU A 213 25.63 -22.10 3.41
C LEU A 213 26.14 -21.52 2.09
N LYS A 214 25.96 -22.21 0.95
CA LYS A 214 26.35 -21.65 -0.36
C LYS A 214 25.62 -20.34 -0.69
N SER A 215 24.40 -20.14 -0.20
CA SER A 215 23.65 -18.90 -0.35
C SER A 215 23.92 -17.84 0.73
N LEU A 216 24.79 -18.12 1.72
CA LEU A 216 25.02 -17.25 2.89
C LEU A 216 26.50 -16.91 3.17
N ASP A 217 27.45 -17.77 2.79
CA ASP A 217 28.89 -17.65 3.08
C ASP A 217 29.72 -17.01 1.93
N GLY A 218 29.06 -16.55 0.86
CA GLY A 218 29.72 -15.85 -0.25
C GLY A 218 30.00 -14.37 0.07
N PRO A 219 31.25 -13.87 -0.13
CA PRO A 219 31.53 -12.44 -0.09
C PRO A 219 31.06 -11.71 -1.37
N GLU A 220 30.81 -12.45 -2.44
CA GLU A 220 30.17 -11.96 -3.68
C GLU A 220 28.67 -12.28 -3.68
N PRO A 221 27.83 -11.51 -4.40
CA PRO A 221 26.42 -11.85 -4.60
C PRO A 221 26.29 -13.19 -5.34
N TRP A 222 25.45 -14.08 -4.80
CA TRP A 222 24.95 -15.34 -5.39
C TRP A 222 25.58 -15.74 -6.74
N ASN A 223 26.52 -16.70 -6.72
CA ASN A 223 27.33 -17.17 -7.87
C ASN A 223 26.54 -17.88 -9.01
N GLY A 224 25.30 -17.45 -9.30
CA GLY A 224 24.44 -17.89 -10.40
C GLY A 224 23.92 -19.32 -10.32
N LYS A 225 24.60 -20.24 -9.63
CA LYS A 225 24.30 -21.67 -9.71
C LYS A 225 23.05 -22.06 -8.93
N LEU A 226 21.97 -22.33 -9.68
CA LEU A 226 20.75 -22.95 -9.20
C LEU A 226 20.98 -24.34 -8.60
N LEU A 227 20.02 -24.75 -7.78
CA LEU A 227 20.10 -25.95 -6.94
C LEU A 227 19.53 -27.17 -7.69
N PRO A 228 20.11 -28.39 -7.56
CA PRO A 228 19.54 -29.57 -8.22
C PRO A 228 18.10 -29.86 -7.79
N SER A 229 17.19 -30.03 -8.75
CA SER A 229 15.76 -30.36 -8.57
C SER A 229 15.54 -31.52 -7.58
N SER A 230 16.46 -32.49 -7.56
CA SER A 230 16.47 -33.65 -6.65
C SER A 230 16.52 -33.31 -5.15
N ILE A 231 16.83 -32.08 -4.74
CA ILE A 231 16.71 -31.64 -3.34
C ILE A 231 15.24 -31.30 -3.01
N LEU A 232 14.52 -30.69 -3.95
CA LEU A 232 13.10 -30.36 -3.82
C LEU A 232 12.24 -31.62 -4.02
N VAL A 233 12.29 -32.18 -5.24
CA VAL A 233 11.43 -33.28 -5.70
C VAL A 233 11.79 -34.62 -5.04
N GLY A 234 13.04 -34.78 -4.60
CA GLY A 234 13.50 -35.95 -3.84
C GLY A 234 13.16 -35.93 -2.35
N SER A 235 12.48 -34.89 -1.85
CA SER A 235 11.97 -34.86 -0.47
C SER A 235 10.73 -35.73 -0.33
N LYS A 236 10.66 -36.54 0.75
CA LYS A 236 9.51 -37.40 1.05
C LYS A 236 8.19 -36.64 1.27
N GLU A 237 8.29 -35.35 1.56
CA GLU A 237 7.15 -34.47 1.84
C GLU A 237 6.75 -33.60 0.63
N TYR A 238 7.49 -33.69 -0.49
CA TYR A 238 7.19 -32.90 -1.67
C TYR A 238 5.88 -33.36 -2.32
N GLN A 239 4.86 -32.50 -2.28
CA GLN A 239 3.56 -32.77 -2.90
C GLN A 239 3.02 -31.53 -3.60
N VAL A 240 2.73 -31.63 -4.89
CA VAL A 240 1.92 -30.62 -5.60
C VAL A 240 0.47 -30.75 -5.14
N ARG A 241 -0.06 -29.71 -4.48
CA ARG A 241 -1.43 -29.70 -3.95
C ARG A 241 -2.47 -29.24 -4.97
N ARG A 242 -2.16 -28.16 -5.70
CA ARG A 242 -3.02 -27.58 -6.75
C ARG A 242 -2.23 -26.67 -7.68
N ARG A 243 -2.81 -26.32 -8.83
CA ARG A 243 -2.35 -25.21 -9.66
C ARG A 243 -2.86 -23.88 -9.10
N LEU A 244 -2.16 -22.79 -9.36
CA LEU A 244 -2.51 -21.44 -8.90
C LEU A 244 -2.76 -20.53 -10.11
N GLY A 245 -3.90 -19.85 -10.12
CA GLY A 245 -4.45 -19.21 -11.33
C GLY A 245 -4.87 -20.23 -12.40
N GLY A 246 -5.28 -19.76 -13.57
CA GLY A 246 -5.60 -20.60 -14.74
C GLY A 246 -4.38 -21.00 -15.59
N GLY A 247 -3.16 -20.74 -15.12
CA GLY A 247 -1.91 -21.06 -15.81
C GLY A 247 -1.32 -22.41 -15.41
N SER A 248 -0.44 -22.96 -16.24
CA SER A 248 0.35 -24.16 -15.90
C SER A 248 1.59 -23.86 -15.05
N GLN A 249 2.08 -22.62 -15.06
CA GLN A 249 3.36 -22.22 -14.48
C GLN A 249 3.37 -22.16 -12.95
N TYR A 250 2.25 -21.84 -12.28
CA TYR A 250 2.22 -21.67 -10.83
C TYR A 250 1.49 -22.82 -10.13
N LYS A 251 2.09 -23.32 -9.04
CA LYS A 251 1.61 -24.46 -8.26
C LYS A 251 1.72 -24.17 -6.76
N GLU A 252 0.75 -24.63 -5.97
CA GLU A 252 0.93 -24.76 -4.52
C GLU A 252 1.63 -26.10 -4.26
N ILE A 253 2.75 -26.05 -3.54
CA ILE A 253 3.49 -27.24 -3.11
C ILE A 253 3.51 -27.33 -1.58
N LEU A 254 3.50 -28.55 -1.07
CA LEU A 254 3.91 -28.89 0.28
C LEU A 254 5.40 -29.27 0.25
N TRP A 255 6.19 -28.75 1.18
CA TRP A 255 7.61 -29.10 1.36
C TRP A 255 8.04 -28.70 2.78
N LEU A 256 8.76 -29.58 3.50
CA LEU A 256 9.19 -29.33 4.90
C LEU A 256 7.99 -28.99 5.82
N GLY A 257 6.88 -29.73 5.68
CA GLY A 257 5.60 -29.48 6.36
C GLY A 257 4.84 -28.20 5.96
N GLU A 258 5.48 -27.23 5.30
CA GLU A 258 4.89 -25.92 4.98
C GLU A 258 4.45 -25.79 3.51
N SER A 259 3.55 -24.83 3.25
CA SER A 259 2.93 -24.64 1.92
C SER A 259 3.52 -23.42 1.21
N PHE A 260 4.13 -23.65 0.05
CA PHE A 260 4.81 -22.64 -0.76
C PHE A 260 4.16 -22.48 -2.14
N ALA A 261 4.39 -21.33 -2.78
CA ALA A 261 4.15 -21.18 -4.21
C ALA A 261 5.40 -21.64 -4.98
N SER A 262 5.21 -22.34 -6.10
CA SER A 262 6.28 -22.71 -7.03
C SER A 262 5.94 -22.18 -8.42
N ARG A 263 6.82 -21.36 -8.99
CA ARG A 263 6.81 -20.97 -10.41
C ARG A 263 7.72 -21.91 -11.18
N GLN A 264 7.18 -22.56 -12.20
CA GLN A 264 7.85 -23.59 -12.99
C GLN A 264 7.84 -23.21 -14.47
N PHE A 265 8.98 -23.33 -15.13
CA PHE A 265 9.15 -23.05 -16.56
C PHE A 265 10.24 -23.93 -17.19
N TYR A 266 10.24 -23.98 -18.52
CA TYR A 266 11.14 -24.80 -19.32
C TYR A 266 11.93 -23.93 -20.30
N GLY A 267 13.18 -24.29 -20.56
CA GLY A 267 14.07 -23.58 -21.47
C GLY A 267 15.53 -23.72 -21.08
N GLU A 268 16.42 -23.08 -21.83
CA GLU A 268 17.83 -22.96 -21.43
C GLU A 268 17.90 -21.92 -20.30
N ILE A 269 18.58 -22.28 -19.21
CA ILE A 269 18.48 -21.54 -17.94
C ILE A 269 19.71 -20.65 -17.74
N GLU A 270 20.82 -20.98 -18.40
CA GLU A 270 22.09 -20.27 -18.43
C GLU A 270 21.93 -18.79 -18.82
N PRO A 271 21.13 -18.40 -19.85
CA PRO A 271 20.89 -16.99 -20.17
C PRO A 271 20.03 -16.26 -19.13
N LEU A 272 19.27 -17.03 -18.32
CA LEU A 272 18.33 -16.51 -17.33
C LEU A 272 18.97 -16.35 -15.95
N LEU A 273 20.15 -16.95 -15.69
CA LEU A 273 20.81 -16.89 -14.38
C LEU A 273 21.02 -15.46 -13.84
N PRO A 274 21.34 -14.43 -14.64
CA PRO A 274 21.41 -13.06 -14.14
C PRO A 274 20.04 -12.52 -13.65
N GLU A 275 18.97 -12.75 -14.42
CA GLU A 275 17.61 -12.37 -14.01
C GLU A 275 17.17 -13.12 -12.74
N ILE A 276 17.45 -14.44 -12.66
CA ILE A 276 17.08 -15.27 -11.53
C ILE A 276 17.89 -14.90 -10.26
N SER A 277 19.19 -14.65 -10.40
CA SER A 277 20.04 -14.21 -9.28
C SER A 277 19.59 -12.85 -8.75
N SER A 278 19.26 -11.91 -9.64
CA SER A 278 18.64 -10.63 -9.29
C SER A 278 17.34 -10.84 -8.50
N LEU A 279 16.40 -11.64 -9.01
CA LEU A 279 15.14 -11.96 -8.32
C LEU A 279 15.33 -12.61 -6.94
N LEU A 280 16.34 -13.47 -6.77
CA LEU A 280 16.69 -14.12 -5.50
C LEU A 280 17.41 -13.19 -4.51
N SER A 281 17.87 -12.02 -4.94
CA SER A 281 18.45 -11.00 -4.05
C SER A 281 17.39 -10.12 -3.34
N LEU A 282 16.14 -10.14 -3.83
CA LEU A 282 15.10 -9.19 -3.43
C LEU A 282 14.41 -9.59 -2.13
N SER A 283 14.49 -8.68 -1.14
CA SER A 283 13.90 -8.80 0.19
C SER A 283 13.26 -7.47 0.58
N HIS A 284 11.92 -7.40 0.50
CA HIS A 284 11.12 -6.27 0.96
C HIS A 284 9.72 -6.75 1.38
N PRO A 285 9.10 -6.24 2.45
CA PRO A 285 7.82 -6.72 2.93
C PRO A 285 6.66 -6.59 1.94
N ASN A 286 6.71 -5.68 0.96
CA ASN A 286 5.66 -5.52 -0.06
C ASN A 286 6.04 -6.06 -1.45
N ILE A 287 7.06 -6.93 -1.52
CA ILE A 287 7.41 -7.76 -2.67
C ILE A 287 7.18 -9.23 -2.32
N VAL A 288 6.70 -10.06 -3.26
CA VAL A 288 6.62 -11.52 -3.06
C VAL A 288 8.02 -12.10 -3.07
N HIS A 289 8.43 -12.68 -1.94
CA HIS A 289 9.81 -13.14 -1.76
C HIS A 289 10.07 -14.44 -2.53
N CYS A 290 11.12 -14.45 -3.35
CA CYS A 290 11.63 -15.64 -4.03
C CYS A 290 12.66 -16.32 -3.11
N LEU A 291 12.29 -17.45 -2.52
CA LEU A 291 13.02 -18.12 -1.43
C LEU A 291 14.16 -19.00 -1.91
N CYS A 292 14.03 -19.65 -3.08
CA CYS A 292 15.12 -20.46 -3.66
C CYS A 292 14.81 -20.86 -5.11
N GLY A 293 15.86 -21.04 -5.91
CA GLY A 293 15.76 -21.49 -7.29
C GLY A 293 16.42 -22.86 -7.50
N PHE A 294 15.69 -23.77 -8.13
CA PHE A 294 16.15 -25.10 -8.52
C PHE A 294 16.17 -25.26 -10.05
N THR A 295 17.02 -26.16 -10.54
CA THR A 295 17.13 -26.54 -11.95
C THR A 295 17.25 -28.06 -12.11
N ASP A 296 16.73 -28.59 -13.20
CA ASP A 296 16.89 -29.95 -13.68
C ASP A 296 17.61 -29.88 -15.05
N GLU A 297 18.94 -30.02 -15.03
CA GLU A 297 19.79 -29.83 -16.21
C GLU A 297 19.42 -30.81 -17.35
N GLU A 298 18.97 -32.03 -17.01
CA GLU A 298 18.52 -33.05 -17.98
C GLU A 298 17.17 -32.70 -18.64
N LYS A 299 16.22 -32.13 -17.88
CA LYS A 299 14.87 -31.79 -18.38
C LYS A 299 14.73 -30.35 -18.88
N LYS A 300 15.77 -29.53 -18.75
CA LYS A 300 15.74 -28.08 -19.00
C LYS A 300 14.56 -27.40 -18.27
N GLU A 301 14.38 -27.76 -17.00
CA GLU A 301 13.24 -27.37 -16.15
C GLU A 301 13.72 -26.58 -14.93
N CYS A 302 13.14 -25.40 -14.68
CA CYS A 302 13.46 -24.55 -13.53
C CYS A 302 12.25 -24.39 -12.60
N PHE A 303 12.52 -24.38 -11.28
CA PHE A 303 11.53 -24.15 -10.22
C PHE A 303 12.00 -22.99 -9.34
N LEU A 304 11.22 -21.92 -9.26
CA LEU A 304 11.40 -20.86 -8.27
C LEU A 304 10.37 -21.03 -7.16
N ILE A 305 10.85 -21.22 -5.93
CA ILE A 305 10.01 -21.35 -4.73
C ILE A 305 9.82 -19.97 -4.11
N MET A 306 8.58 -19.65 -3.76
CA MET A 306 8.14 -18.32 -3.33
C MET A 306 7.20 -18.45 -2.13
N GLU A 307 7.04 -17.38 -1.36
CA GLU A 307 6.03 -17.38 -0.29
C GLU A 307 4.60 -17.56 -0.86
N LEU A 308 3.76 -18.34 -0.17
CA LEU A 308 2.37 -18.52 -0.56
C LEU A 308 1.51 -17.34 -0.11
N MET A 309 0.76 -16.76 -1.05
CA MET A 309 -0.23 -15.70 -0.82
C MET A 309 -1.64 -16.21 -1.10
N SER A 310 -2.67 -15.57 -0.54
CA SER A 310 -4.03 -16.14 -0.50
C SER A 310 -4.80 -16.07 -1.82
N ARG A 311 -4.60 -15.01 -2.60
CA ARG A 311 -5.09 -14.80 -3.99
C ARG A 311 -4.52 -13.49 -4.56
N ASP A 312 -4.78 -13.20 -5.83
CA ASP A 312 -4.51 -11.89 -6.43
C ASP A 312 -5.59 -10.85 -6.07
N LEU A 313 -5.22 -9.57 -6.17
CA LEU A 313 -6.08 -8.43 -5.85
C LEU A 313 -7.23 -8.29 -6.85
N GLY A 314 -7.03 -8.63 -8.13
CA GLY A 314 -8.09 -8.59 -9.16
C GLY A 314 -9.24 -9.53 -8.83
N SER A 315 -8.93 -10.79 -8.53
CA SER A 315 -9.90 -11.79 -8.07
C SER A 315 -10.52 -11.39 -6.72
N TYR A 316 -9.73 -10.89 -5.77
CA TYR A 316 -10.24 -10.42 -4.47
C TYR A 316 -11.29 -9.31 -4.63
N ILE A 317 -11.03 -8.32 -5.50
CA ILE A 317 -11.98 -7.22 -5.78
C ILE A 317 -13.26 -7.75 -6.43
N LYS A 318 -13.16 -8.65 -7.43
CA LYS A 318 -14.33 -9.26 -8.07
C LYS A 318 -15.21 -10.05 -7.09
N GLU A 319 -14.61 -10.73 -6.11
CA GLU A 319 -15.31 -11.52 -5.09
C GLU A 319 -16.08 -10.65 -4.08
N ILE A 320 -15.50 -9.54 -3.63
CA ILE A 320 -16.16 -8.63 -2.67
C ILE A 320 -17.12 -7.63 -3.32
N CYS A 321 -16.92 -7.30 -4.59
CA CYS A 321 -17.81 -6.45 -5.39
C CYS A 321 -18.95 -7.25 -6.04
N GLY A 322 -19.77 -7.90 -5.21
CA GLY A 322 -21.02 -8.51 -5.68
C GLY A 322 -21.99 -7.46 -6.27
N PRO A 323 -23.06 -7.87 -6.99
CA PRO A 323 -23.90 -6.97 -7.82
C PRO A 323 -24.52 -5.75 -7.13
N ARG A 324 -24.54 -5.72 -5.79
CA ARG A 324 -25.09 -4.62 -4.96
C ARG A 324 -24.02 -3.76 -4.28
N LYS A 325 -22.74 -4.18 -4.26
CA LYS A 325 -21.65 -3.47 -3.57
C LYS A 325 -20.61 -2.99 -4.59
N ARG A 326 -20.67 -1.70 -4.96
CA ARG A 326 -19.76 -1.11 -5.96
C ARG A 326 -18.39 -0.75 -5.41
N ILE A 327 -18.30 -0.29 -4.16
CA ILE A 327 -17.03 0.11 -3.54
C ILE A 327 -16.42 -1.11 -2.79
N PRO A 328 -15.20 -1.56 -3.14
CA PRO A 328 -14.60 -2.77 -2.57
C PRO A 328 -14.20 -2.57 -1.11
N PHE A 329 -13.46 -1.51 -0.82
CA PHE A 329 -12.77 -1.26 0.44
C PHE A 329 -13.28 0.01 1.13
N THR A 330 -13.06 0.13 2.44
CA THR A 330 -13.10 1.44 3.09
C THR A 330 -11.89 2.27 2.64
N LEU A 331 -11.98 3.60 2.65
CA LEU A 331 -10.89 4.43 2.14
C LEU A 331 -9.56 4.23 2.90
N HIS A 332 -9.63 3.95 4.21
CA HIS A 332 -8.44 3.63 5.01
C HIS A 332 -7.74 2.35 4.52
N VAL A 333 -8.51 1.31 4.14
CA VAL A 333 -7.96 0.06 3.58
C VAL A 333 -7.46 0.26 2.15
N ALA A 334 -8.16 1.06 1.33
CA ALA A 334 -7.70 1.42 -0.02
C ALA A 334 -6.36 2.18 0.01
N VAL A 335 -6.23 3.21 0.87
CA VAL A 335 -4.97 3.98 1.02
C VAL A 335 -3.85 3.13 1.61
N ASP A 336 -4.14 2.21 2.54
CA ASP A 336 -3.14 1.28 3.08
C ASP A 336 -2.69 0.24 2.03
N LEU A 337 -3.57 -0.20 1.13
CA LEU A 337 -3.21 -0.99 -0.06
C LEU A 337 -2.36 -0.20 -1.05
N MET A 338 -2.77 1.02 -1.41
CA MET A 338 -2.02 1.91 -2.31
C MET A 338 -0.60 2.15 -1.77
N LEU A 339 -0.45 2.41 -0.47
CA LEU A 339 0.85 2.65 0.16
C LEU A 339 1.74 1.40 0.13
N GLN A 340 1.19 0.22 0.42
CA GLN A 340 1.94 -1.04 0.32
C GLN A 340 2.45 -1.30 -1.10
N ILE A 341 1.59 -1.14 -2.12
CA ILE A 341 1.98 -1.32 -3.52
C ILE A 341 3.05 -0.29 -3.91
N ALA A 342 2.87 0.98 -3.53
CA ALA A 342 3.84 2.04 -3.82
C ALA A 342 5.21 1.76 -3.19
N ARG A 343 5.26 1.27 -1.93
CA ARG A 343 6.52 0.88 -1.26
C ARG A 343 7.21 -0.31 -1.95
N GLY A 344 6.44 -1.27 -2.47
CA GLY A 344 6.99 -2.36 -3.27
C GLY A 344 7.65 -1.85 -4.55
N MET A 345 6.98 -0.94 -5.27
CA MET A 345 7.52 -0.33 -6.49
C MET A 345 8.72 0.58 -6.21
N GLU A 346 8.69 1.39 -5.15
CA GLU A 346 9.83 2.17 -4.65
C GLU A 346 11.06 1.27 -4.40
N TYR A 347 10.86 0.09 -3.80
CA TYR A 347 11.94 -0.89 -3.61
C TYR A 347 12.49 -1.42 -4.94
N LEU A 348 11.64 -1.85 -5.87
CA LEU A 348 12.08 -2.39 -7.16
C LEU A 348 12.84 -1.34 -7.99
N HIS A 349 12.36 -0.08 -8.01
CA HIS A 349 13.05 1.02 -8.70
C HIS A 349 14.37 1.41 -8.02
N SER A 350 14.50 1.26 -6.70
CA SER A 350 15.79 1.37 -5.98
C SER A 350 16.80 0.23 -6.26
N LYS A 351 16.40 -0.72 -7.11
CA LYS A 351 17.23 -1.81 -7.66
C LYS A 351 17.28 -1.76 -9.19
N GLU A 352 16.81 -0.68 -9.80
CA GLU A 352 16.72 -0.48 -11.26
C GLU A 352 15.83 -1.52 -11.98
N ILE A 353 14.98 -2.24 -11.23
CA ILE A 353 14.05 -3.25 -11.75
C ILE A 353 12.70 -2.58 -12.02
N TYR A 354 12.38 -2.36 -13.28
CA TYR A 354 11.05 -1.90 -13.71
C TYR A 354 10.11 -3.10 -13.93
N HIS A 355 8.82 -2.96 -13.59
CA HIS A 355 7.86 -4.07 -13.63
C HIS A 355 7.22 -4.24 -15.01
N GLY A 356 6.81 -3.14 -15.66
CA GLY A 356 6.31 -3.08 -17.05
C GLY A 356 4.95 -3.72 -17.30
N GLU A 357 4.35 -4.33 -16.28
CA GLU A 357 3.05 -5.02 -16.33
C GLU A 357 2.31 -4.93 -14.98
N LEU A 358 2.53 -3.86 -14.20
CA LEU A 358 1.88 -3.70 -12.89
C LEU A 358 0.36 -3.61 -13.05
N ASN A 359 -0.35 -4.61 -12.54
CA ASN A 359 -1.81 -4.72 -12.64
C ASN A 359 -2.37 -5.54 -11.46
N PRO A 360 -3.70 -5.56 -11.22
CA PRO A 360 -4.32 -6.23 -10.07
C PRO A 360 -4.06 -7.74 -9.98
N CYS A 361 -3.82 -8.41 -11.11
CA CYS A 361 -3.51 -9.85 -11.13
C CYS A 361 -2.06 -10.12 -10.66
N ASN A 362 -1.16 -9.14 -10.84
CA ASN A 362 0.23 -9.17 -10.41
C ASN A 362 0.43 -8.67 -8.96
N ILE A 363 -0.63 -8.28 -8.25
CA ILE A 363 -0.58 -7.88 -6.84
C ILE A 363 -1.25 -8.98 -6.01
N LEU A 364 -0.50 -9.68 -5.17
CA LEU A 364 -1.02 -10.75 -4.32
C LEU A 364 -1.38 -10.21 -2.93
N VAL A 365 -2.47 -10.74 -2.34
CA VAL A 365 -3.00 -10.31 -1.05
C VAL A 365 -3.21 -11.48 -0.07
N LYS A 366 -3.04 -11.20 1.23
CA LYS A 366 -3.48 -12.04 2.35
C LYS A 366 -4.14 -11.19 3.44
N ALA A 367 -5.08 -11.75 4.19
CA ALA A 367 -5.73 -11.06 5.30
C ALA A 367 -4.70 -10.69 6.39
N ARG A 368 -4.83 -9.51 7.01
CA ARG A 368 -3.87 -9.06 8.03
C ARG A 368 -4.44 -9.21 9.44
N GLY A 369 -3.96 -10.25 10.14
CA GLY A 369 -4.42 -10.59 11.48
C GLY A 369 -5.88 -11.05 11.51
N ILE A 370 -6.55 -10.85 12.66
CA ILE A 370 -7.93 -11.27 12.91
C ILE A 370 -8.89 -10.04 12.87
N SER A 371 -8.47 -8.92 12.26
CA SER A 371 -9.28 -7.70 12.26
C SER A 371 -10.49 -7.80 11.32
N THR A 372 -11.68 -7.54 11.87
CA THR A 372 -12.94 -7.42 11.11
C THR A 372 -12.99 -6.19 10.20
N GLU A 373 -12.02 -5.28 10.30
CA GLU A 373 -11.92 -4.04 9.50
C GLU A 373 -11.48 -4.30 8.04
N GLY A 374 -11.08 -5.53 7.68
CA GLY A 374 -10.80 -5.94 6.30
C GLY A 374 -9.43 -5.52 5.74
N TYR A 375 -8.47 -5.17 6.60
CA TYR A 375 -7.10 -4.87 6.18
C TYR A 375 -6.38 -6.07 5.56
N LEU A 376 -5.67 -5.80 4.48
CA LEU A 376 -4.90 -6.79 3.72
C LEU A 376 -3.41 -6.46 3.76
N HIS A 377 -2.57 -7.48 3.80
CA HIS A 377 -1.16 -7.38 3.49
C HIS A 377 -0.95 -7.68 2.00
N ALA A 378 -0.42 -6.70 1.25
CA ALA A 378 -0.25 -6.77 -0.20
C ALA A 378 1.23 -6.87 -0.60
N LYS A 379 1.51 -7.67 -1.62
CA LYS A 379 2.85 -7.85 -2.20
C LYS A 379 2.78 -7.84 -3.73
N VAL A 380 3.65 -7.05 -4.36
CA VAL A 380 3.81 -7.04 -5.83
C VAL A 380 4.53 -8.32 -6.27
N SER A 381 4.17 -8.85 -7.43
CA SER A 381 4.64 -10.11 -8.01
C SER A 381 4.69 -10.00 -9.54
N GLY A 382 5.18 -11.03 -10.25
CA GLY A 382 5.10 -11.06 -11.72
C GLY A 382 6.01 -10.06 -12.43
N PHE A 383 7.04 -9.54 -11.77
CA PHE A 383 8.18 -8.82 -12.37
C PHE A 383 9.34 -9.79 -12.67
N GLY A 384 10.26 -9.38 -13.55
CA GLY A 384 11.39 -10.20 -14.02
C GLY A 384 11.00 -11.42 -14.87
N LEU A 385 12.01 -12.07 -15.46
CA LEU A 385 11.89 -13.14 -16.44
C LEU A 385 10.99 -12.73 -17.63
N THR A 386 11.26 -11.54 -18.17
CA THR A 386 10.55 -10.94 -19.33
C THR A 386 10.78 -11.78 -20.57
N SER A 387 12.02 -12.21 -20.78
CA SER A 387 12.46 -13.27 -21.70
C SER A 387 11.52 -14.49 -21.70
N VAL A 388 11.30 -15.10 -20.53
CA VAL A 388 10.46 -16.30 -20.35
C VAL A 388 8.97 -16.00 -20.59
N LYS A 389 8.48 -14.81 -20.18
CA LYS A 389 7.10 -14.38 -20.48
C LYS A 389 6.87 -14.33 -21.99
N ASN A 390 7.73 -13.66 -22.74
CA ASN A 390 7.57 -13.46 -24.17
C ASN A 390 7.53 -14.79 -24.94
N SER A 391 8.36 -15.76 -24.54
CA SER A 391 8.35 -17.12 -25.10
C SER A 391 7.05 -17.91 -24.82
N THR A 392 6.42 -17.67 -23.66
CA THR A 392 5.25 -18.44 -23.20
C THR A 392 3.90 -17.79 -23.44
N GLN A 393 3.82 -16.47 -23.69
CA GLN A 393 2.60 -15.73 -24.00
C GLN A 393 2.13 -15.89 -25.46
N LYS A 394 1.86 -17.12 -25.92
CA LYS A 394 1.18 -17.37 -27.22
C LYS A 394 -0.34 -17.14 -27.20
N ASN A 395 -0.89 -16.59 -26.11
CA ASN A 395 -2.29 -16.17 -25.98
C ASN A 395 -2.34 -14.79 -25.29
N PRO A 396 -2.81 -13.71 -25.94
CA PRO A 396 -2.83 -12.36 -25.36
C PRO A 396 -4.00 -12.09 -24.41
N LEU A 397 -4.89 -13.07 -24.20
CA LEU A 397 -6.10 -12.89 -23.40
C LEU A 397 -5.84 -13.19 -21.93
N ASN A 398 -5.71 -12.15 -21.12
CA ASN A 398 -5.71 -12.28 -19.66
C ASN A 398 -7.00 -12.96 -19.18
N GLN A 399 -6.88 -13.86 -18.19
CA GLN A 399 -7.95 -14.73 -17.68
C GLN A 399 -9.15 -13.98 -17.05
N ASN A 400 -9.07 -12.65 -16.98
CA ASN A 400 -10.11 -11.76 -16.47
C ASN A 400 -10.95 -11.07 -17.57
N GLY A 401 -10.67 -11.31 -18.85
CA GLY A 401 -11.41 -10.77 -20.01
C GLY A 401 -11.02 -9.34 -20.43
N SER A 402 -10.34 -8.60 -19.56
CA SER A 402 -9.82 -7.25 -19.87
C SER A 402 -8.55 -7.32 -20.72
N PRO A 403 -8.42 -6.54 -21.82
CA PRO A 403 -7.22 -6.53 -22.63
C PRO A 403 -6.03 -5.92 -21.84
N PRO A 404 -4.78 -6.42 -22.02
CA PRO A 404 -3.60 -5.89 -21.29
C PRO A 404 -3.40 -4.37 -21.44
N VAL A 405 -3.82 -3.83 -22.59
CA VAL A 405 -3.73 -2.42 -23.02
C VAL A 405 -4.15 -1.41 -21.96
N ILE A 406 -5.21 -1.67 -21.18
CA ILE A 406 -5.76 -0.67 -20.22
C ILE A 406 -4.83 -0.33 -19.05
N TRP A 407 -3.80 -1.14 -18.81
CA TRP A 407 -2.82 -0.92 -17.74
C TRP A 407 -1.55 -0.22 -18.25
N TYR A 408 -1.28 -0.26 -19.56
CA TYR A 408 -0.07 0.33 -20.15
C TYR A 408 -0.21 1.83 -20.37
N SER A 409 0.90 2.54 -20.21
CA SER A 409 0.97 3.98 -20.43
C SER A 409 0.94 4.36 -21.92
N PRO A 410 0.52 5.59 -22.26
CA PRO A 410 0.44 6.06 -23.64
C PRO A 410 1.70 5.82 -24.45
N GLU A 411 2.87 6.14 -23.88
CA GLU A 411 4.16 6.01 -24.56
C GLU A 411 4.56 4.54 -24.81
N VAL A 412 4.19 3.62 -23.91
CA VAL A 412 4.41 2.17 -24.12
C VAL A 412 3.47 1.63 -25.21
N LEU A 413 2.24 2.15 -25.28
CA LEU A 413 1.27 1.81 -26.33
C LEU A 413 1.61 2.45 -27.70
N GLU A 414 2.49 3.45 -27.73
CA GLU A 414 3.03 4.07 -28.93
C GLU A 414 4.24 3.28 -29.45
N GLU A 415 5.20 2.94 -28.57
CA GLU A 415 6.32 2.06 -28.91
C GLU A 415 5.86 0.69 -29.45
N GLN A 416 4.81 0.11 -28.86
CA GLN A 416 4.27 -1.20 -29.28
C GLN A 416 3.60 -1.21 -30.67
N GLU A 417 3.12 -0.08 -31.19
CA GLU A 417 2.54 -0.01 -32.54
C GLU A 417 3.61 0.26 -33.61
N HIS A 418 4.71 0.93 -33.24
CA HIS A 418 5.74 1.36 -34.19
C HIS A 418 6.95 0.42 -34.32
N ARG A 419 7.07 -0.63 -33.49
CA ARG A 419 8.24 -1.51 -33.48
C ARG A 419 7.90 -2.98 -33.21
N GLU A 420 7.65 -3.73 -34.29
CA GLU A 420 7.31 -5.16 -34.24
C GLU A 420 8.39 -6.07 -33.60
N ASN A 421 9.65 -5.61 -33.48
CA ASN A 421 10.79 -6.41 -33.03
C ASN A 421 11.76 -5.69 -32.06
N SER A 422 11.32 -4.68 -31.29
CA SER A 422 12.18 -4.05 -30.26
C SER A 422 11.77 -4.38 -28.84
N GLU A 423 12.74 -4.47 -27.94
CA GLU A 423 12.49 -4.62 -26.49
C GLU A 423 11.61 -3.47 -25.95
N LYS A 424 10.56 -3.84 -25.21
CA LYS A 424 9.58 -2.93 -24.61
C LYS A 424 10.28 -2.04 -23.57
N LYS A 425 10.40 -0.73 -23.83
CA LYS A 425 11.20 0.17 -22.99
C LYS A 425 10.44 0.60 -21.74
N CYS A 426 10.34 -0.30 -20.78
CA CYS A 426 9.75 0.00 -19.48
C CYS A 426 10.55 1.09 -18.75
N THR A 427 9.84 2.01 -18.08
CA THR A 427 10.44 3.07 -17.26
C THR A 427 9.73 3.18 -15.92
N GLU A 428 10.36 3.85 -14.96
CA GLU A 428 9.75 4.25 -13.69
C GLU A 428 8.36 4.91 -13.91
N LYS A 429 8.26 5.81 -14.91
CA LYS A 429 7.06 6.59 -15.19
C LYS A 429 5.94 5.79 -15.89
N SER A 430 6.27 4.70 -16.61
CA SER A 430 5.26 3.78 -17.14
C SER A 430 4.66 2.91 -16.04
N ASP A 431 5.47 2.50 -15.06
CA ASP A 431 4.98 1.80 -13.87
C ASP A 431 4.10 2.71 -12.99
N VAL A 432 4.43 4.00 -12.85
CA VAL A 432 3.59 4.98 -12.11
C VAL A 432 2.21 5.16 -12.76
N TYR A 433 2.13 5.19 -14.10
CA TYR A 433 0.84 5.20 -14.80
C TYR A 433 0.01 3.95 -14.49
N SER A 434 0.67 2.79 -14.58
CA SER A 434 0.08 1.47 -14.30
C SER A 434 -0.49 1.41 -12.87
N PHE A 435 0.26 1.95 -11.90
CA PHE A 435 -0.18 2.13 -10.52
C PHE A 435 -1.39 3.07 -10.40
N GLY A 436 -1.45 4.16 -11.19
CA GLY A 436 -2.63 5.03 -11.26
C GLY A 436 -3.90 4.28 -11.67
N MET A 437 -3.81 3.37 -12.64
CA MET A 437 -4.94 2.52 -13.04
C MET A 437 -5.34 1.51 -11.96
N VAL A 438 -4.38 0.93 -11.23
CA VAL A 438 -4.66 0.09 -10.05
C VAL A 438 -5.35 0.90 -8.94
N CYS A 439 -4.91 2.15 -8.70
CA CYS A 439 -5.52 3.05 -7.72
C CYS A 439 -6.99 3.38 -8.07
N PHE A 440 -7.29 3.60 -9.35
CA PHE A 440 -8.68 3.80 -9.80
C PHE A 440 -9.57 2.61 -9.45
N GLN A 441 -9.12 1.37 -9.68
CA GLN A 441 -9.91 0.18 -9.32
C GLN A 441 -10.02 -0.02 -7.80
N LEU A 442 -8.96 0.25 -7.03
CA LEU A 442 -9.00 0.21 -5.56
C LEU A 442 -10.05 1.17 -4.96
N LEU A 443 -10.23 2.34 -5.58
CA LEU A 443 -11.15 3.38 -5.11
C LEU A 443 -12.59 3.21 -5.62
N THR A 444 -12.77 2.71 -6.86
CA THR A 444 -14.09 2.66 -7.52
C THR A 444 -14.71 1.26 -7.59
N GLY A 445 -13.91 0.20 -7.41
CA GLY A 445 -14.28 -1.19 -7.68
C GLY A 445 -14.30 -1.58 -9.16
N LYS A 446 -14.49 -0.61 -10.05
CA LYS A 446 -14.57 -0.80 -11.50
C LYS A 446 -13.24 -1.16 -12.13
N VAL A 447 -13.29 -1.90 -13.22
CA VAL A 447 -12.14 -2.02 -14.14
C VAL A 447 -11.95 -0.67 -14.86
N PRO A 448 -10.71 -0.19 -15.09
CA PRO A 448 -10.49 0.98 -15.93
C PRO A 448 -11.20 0.84 -17.30
N PHE A 449 -11.91 1.89 -17.71
CA PHE A 449 -12.68 1.95 -18.97
C PHE A 449 -13.82 0.92 -19.11
N GLU A 450 -14.31 0.31 -18.01
CA GLU A 450 -15.41 -0.68 -18.01
C GLU A 450 -16.72 -0.19 -18.65
N ASP A 451 -17.02 1.11 -18.54
CA ASP A 451 -18.22 1.72 -19.16
C ASP A 451 -18.05 2.02 -20.66
N SER A 452 -16.87 1.78 -21.24
CA SER A 452 -16.59 2.07 -22.66
C SER A 452 -16.95 0.89 -23.57
N HIS A 453 -17.55 1.18 -24.73
CA HIS A 453 -17.92 0.17 -25.72
C HIS A 453 -16.79 -0.21 -26.69
N LEU A 454 -15.53 0.07 -26.34
CA LEU A 454 -14.38 -0.03 -27.24
C LEU A 454 -13.31 -0.99 -26.69
N GLN A 455 -12.81 -1.87 -27.54
CA GLN A 455 -11.80 -2.88 -27.20
C GLN A 455 -10.64 -2.86 -28.22
N GLY A 456 -9.52 -3.51 -27.85
CA GLY A 456 -8.33 -3.62 -28.70
C GLY A 456 -7.75 -2.27 -29.11
N ASP A 457 -7.35 -2.15 -30.37
CA ASP A 457 -6.61 -1.00 -30.93
C ASP A 457 -7.41 0.31 -30.89
N LYS A 458 -8.74 0.24 -30.73
CA LYS A 458 -9.58 1.41 -30.49
C LYS A 458 -9.35 1.98 -29.09
N MET A 459 -9.24 1.12 -28.08
CA MET A 459 -8.89 1.51 -26.71
C MET A 459 -7.45 2.04 -26.63
N SER A 460 -6.49 1.39 -27.31
CA SER A 460 -5.10 1.86 -27.38
C SER A 460 -5.02 3.30 -27.92
N ARG A 461 -5.65 3.56 -29.08
CA ARG A 461 -5.71 4.90 -29.68
C ARG A 461 -6.36 5.93 -28.76
N ASN A 462 -7.46 5.59 -28.08
CA ASN A 462 -8.13 6.50 -27.16
C ASN A 462 -7.26 6.85 -25.93
N ILE A 463 -6.55 5.88 -25.35
CA ILE A 463 -5.63 6.12 -24.23
C ILE A 463 -4.50 7.09 -24.63
N ARG A 464 -3.95 6.93 -25.84
CA ARG A 464 -2.93 7.84 -26.41
C ARG A 464 -3.50 9.22 -26.75
N ALA A 465 -4.73 9.29 -27.24
CA ALA A 465 -5.47 10.55 -27.44
C ALA A 465 -5.89 11.25 -26.12
N GLY A 466 -5.58 10.67 -24.95
CA GLY A 466 -5.78 11.29 -23.65
C GLY A 466 -7.01 10.82 -22.87
N GLU A 467 -7.75 9.82 -23.34
CA GLU A 467 -8.89 9.28 -22.57
C GLU A 467 -8.41 8.70 -21.22
N ARG A 468 -9.12 9.02 -20.14
CA ARG A 468 -8.87 8.52 -18.78
C ARG A 468 -10.22 8.18 -18.12
N PRO A 469 -10.30 7.14 -17.27
CA PRO A 469 -11.57 6.71 -16.71
C PRO A 469 -12.07 7.71 -15.66
N LEU A 470 -13.40 7.92 -15.64
CA LEU A 470 -14.02 8.95 -14.82
C LEU A 470 -14.29 8.46 -13.39
N PHE A 471 -13.86 9.25 -12.40
CA PHE A 471 -14.20 9.01 -11.00
C PHE A 471 -15.67 9.39 -10.72
N PRO A 472 -16.42 8.59 -9.93
CA PRO A 472 -17.72 9.00 -9.39
C PRO A 472 -17.63 10.29 -8.58
N PHE A 473 -18.66 11.14 -8.62
CA PHE A 473 -18.70 12.46 -7.97
C PHE A 473 -18.33 12.44 -6.47
N TYR A 474 -18.70 11.38 -5.74
CA TYR A 474 -18.40 11.19 -4.31
C TYR A 474 -16.94 10.80 -4.00
N SER A 475 -16.05 10.76 -5.00
CA SER A 475 -14.65 10.34 -4.83
C SER A 475 -13.80 11.49 -4.27
N LEU A 476 -13.11 11.25 -3.15
CA LEU A 476 -12.46 12.32 -2.40
C LEU A 476 -11.24 12.92 -3.13
N ARG A 477 -11.27 14.24 -3.36
CA ARG A 477 -10.36 14.91 -4.31
C ARG A 477 -8.89 14.58 -4.09
N TYR A 478 -8.37 14.66 -2.87
CA TYR A 478 -6.95 14.45 -2.56
C TYR A 478 -6.40 13.08 -3.02
N VAL A 479 -7.19 11.99 -2.92
CA VAL A 479 -6.75 10.67 -3.42
C VAL A 479 -6.95 10.55 -4.94
N THR A 480 -8.00 11.16 -5.49
CA THR A 480 -8.18 11.21 -6.96
C THR A 480 -7.16 12.10 -7.66
N ASN A 481 -6.67 13.16 -7.02
CA ASN A 481 -5.70 14.10 -7.58
C ASN A 481 -4.32 13.44 -7.67
N LEU A 482 -3.89 12.74 -6.62
CA LEU A 482 -2.70 11.88 -6.68
C LEU A 482 -2.82 10.85 -7.81
N THR A 483 -3.97 10.17 -7.92
CA THR A 483 -4.21 9.16 -8.96
C THR A 483 -4.17 9.78 -10.37
N LYS A 484 -4.75 10.98 -10.54
CA LYS A 484 -4.70 11.76 -11.80
C LYS A 484 -3.28 12.21 -12.15
N LYS A 485 -2.47 12.60 -11.16
CA LYS A 485 -1.05 12.95 -11.35
C LYS A 485 -0.22 11.73 -11.75
N CYS A 486 -0.56 10.54 -11.24
CA CYS A 486 0.08 9.27 -11.64
C CYS A 486 -0.18 8.90 -13.11
N TRP A 487 -1.39 9.10 -13.65
CA TRP A 487 -1.73 8.76 -15.04
C TRP A 487 -1.61 9.92 -16.05
N HIS A 488 -0.89 10.98 -15.70
CA HIS A 488 -0.72 12.17 -16.54
C HIS A 488 -0.16 11.82 -17.94
N ALA A 489 -0.52 12.61 -18.96
CA ALA A 489 -0.09 12.37 -20.34
C ALA A 489 1.44 12.40 -20.47
N ASP A 490 2.06 13.57 -20.29
CA ASP A 490 3.51 13.72 -20.13
C ASP A 490 4.01 12.86 -18.95
N PRO A 491 4.94 11.91 -19.17
CA PRO A 491 5.55 11.08 -18.12
C PRO A 491 6.29 11.89 -17.05
N ASN A 492 6.81 13.07 -17.36
CA ASN A 492 7.64 13.85 -16.45
C ASN A 492 6.83 14.51 -15.31
N GLN A 493 5.53 14.76 -15.52
CA GLN A 493 4.63 15.22 -14.44
C GLN A 493 4.24 14.11 -13.46
N ARG A 494 4.52 12.83 -13.79
CA ARG A 494 4.15 11.68 -12.96
C ARG A 494 5.11 11.59 -11.75
N PRO A 495 4.59 11.65 -10.50
CA PRO A 495 5.44 11.67 -9.30
C PRO A 495 6.20 10.36 -9.16
N SER A 496 7.39 10.39 -8.53
CA SER A 496 8.12 9.15 -8.23
C SER A 496 7.44 8.31 -7.16
N PHE A 497 7.70 7.00 -7.12
CA PHE A 497 7.12 6.14 -6.10
C PHE A 497 7.49 6.57 -4.67
N SER A 498 8.68 7.13 -4.44
CA SER A 498 9.03 7.72 -3.13
C SER A 498 8.16 8.94 -2.77
N SER A 499 7.84 9.77 -3.76
CA SER A 499 6.89 10.88 -3.60
C SER A 499 5.48 10.38 -3.28
N ILE A 500 5.02 9.35 -3.99
CA ILE A 500 3.73 8.68 -3.75
C ILE A 500 3.69 8.10 -2.32
N CYS A 501 4.77 7.45 -1.86
CA CYS A 501 4.89 6.90 -0.51
C CYS A 501 4.84 7.97 0.60
N ARG A 502 5.37 9.18 0.37
CA ARG A 502 5.23 10.32 1.31
C ARG A 502 3.80 10.85 1.32
N ILE A 503 3.23 11.15 0.15
CA ILE A 503 1.86 11.69 0.03
C ILE A 503 0.84 10.72 0.66
N LEU A 504 0.92 9.42 0.38
CA LEU A 504 -0.01 8.43 0.92
C LEU A 504 0.10 8.24 2.44
N ARG A 505 1.30 8.37 3.03
CA ARG A 505 1.45 8.41 4.51
C ARG A 505 0.77 9.65 5.10
N TYR A 506 0.87 10.81 4.44
CA TYR A 506 0.22 12.02 4.93
C TYR A 506 -1.31 12.00 4.72
N VAL A 507 -1.80 11.43 3.63
CA VAL A 507 -3.23 11.10 3.44
C VAL A 507 -3.72 10.15 4.54
N LYS A 508 -2.95 9.11 4.88
CA LYS A 508 -3.30 8.19 5.99
C LYS A 508 -3.36 8.92 7.33
N ARG A 509 -2.48 9.89 7.59
CA ARG A 509 -2.56 10.80 8.75
C ARG A 509 -3.84 11.65 8.71
N PHE A 510 -4.17 12.29 7.58
CA PHE A 510 -5.41 13.06 7.46
C PHE A 510 -6.67 12.21 7.76
N LEU A 511 -6.75 11.00 7.21
CA LEU A 511 -7.86 10.08 7.42
C LEU A 511 -7.94 9.58 8.87
N ALA A 512 -6.80 9.27 9.51
CA ALA A 512 -6.78 8.85 10.91
C ALA A 512 -7.23 9.97 11.88
N MET A 513 -6.98 11.23 11.54
CA MET A 513 -7.41 12.40 12.32
C MET A 513 -8.88 12.79 12.10
N ASN A 514 -9.48 12.38 10.97
CA ASN A 514 -10.84 12.76 10.57
C ASN A 514 -11.69 11.52 10.22
N PRO A 515 -12.00 10.62 11.17
CA PRO A 515 -12.71 9.37 10.90
C PRO A 515 -14.12 9.59 10.32
N ASP A 516 -14.82 10.64 10.76
CA ASP A 516 -16.17 10.98 10.33
C ASP A 516 -16.23 11.51 8.88
N TYR A 517 -15.09 11.84 8.26
CA TYR A 517 -15.01 12.44 6.92
C TYR A 517 -15.70 11.56 5.85
N ASN A 518 -15.59 10.23 5.97
CA ASN A 518 -16.23 9.31 5.03
C ASN A 518 -17.77 9.25 5.15
N SER A 519 -18.36 9.86 6.18
CA SER A 519 -19.79 9.82 6.49
C SER A 519 -20.52 11.14 6.21
N GLN A 520 -19.80 12.21 5.89
CA GLN A 520 -20.34 13.55 5.67
C GLN A 520 -20.21 13.92 4.19
N LEU A 521 -21.33 14.16 3.51
CA LEU A 521 -21.35 14.54 2.09
C LEU A 521 -20.64 15.89 1.85
N ASP A 522 -20.73 16.79 2.82
CA ASP A 522 -20.18 18.15 2.77
C ASP A 522 -18.94 18.31 3.69
N ALA A 523 -18.18 17.22 3.90
CA ALA A 523 -16.97 17.25 4.73
C ALA A 523 -15.98 18.33 4.23
N PRO A 524 -15.49 19.24 5.10
CA PRO A 524 -14.63 20.34 4.68
C PRO A 524 -13.31 19.81 4.13
N MET A 525 -13.05 20.07 2.85
CA MET A 525 -11.88 19.59 2.13
C MET A 525 -10.57 20.02 2.82
N PRO A 526 -9.49 19.21 2.75
CA PRO A 526 -8.16 19.73 2.99
C PRO A 526 -7.94 20.98 2.13
N LEU A 527 -7.57 22.09 2.76
CA LEU A 527 -7.37 23.39 2.10
C LEU A 527 -6.21 23.40 1.08
N VAL A 528 -5.40 22.32 1.07
CA VAL A 528 -4.16 22.20 0.33
C VAL A 528 -4.09 20.85 -0.37
N ASP A 529 -3.69 20.83 -1.65
CA ASP A 529 -3.33 19.58 -2.32
C ASP A 529 -1.94 19.09 -1.85
N TYR A 530 -1.88 17.86 -1.34
CA TYR A 530 -0.65 17.24 -0.89
C TYR A 530 0.35 16.98 -2.03
N CYS A 531 -0.11 16.92 -3.28
CA CYS A 531 0.76 16.93 -4.46
C CYS A 531 1.54 18.25 -4.64
N ASP A 532 1.06 19.36 -4.07
CA ASP A 532 1.74 20.66 -4.10
C ASP A 532 2.62 20.89 -2.87
N ILE A 533 2.26 20.28 -1.72
CA ILE A 533 3.16 20.19 -0.57
C ILE A 533 4.43 19.43 -0.98
N GLU A 534 4.30 18.28 -1.63
CA GLU A 534 5.44 17.50 -2.14
C GLU A 534 6.31 18.33 -3.12
N SER A 535 5.70 19.08 -4.05
CA SER A 535 6.45 20.00 -4.93
C SER A 535 7.12 21.16 -4.17
N GLY A 536 6.62 21.53 -3.00
CA GLY A 536 7.31 22.45 -2.06
C GLY A 536 8.48 21.77 -1.33
N VAL A 537 8.27 20.53 -0.86
CA VAL A 537 9.24 19.70 -0.15
C VAL A 537 10.43 19.35 -1.04
N LEU A 538 10.21 18.86 -2.26
CA LEU A 538 11.28 18.49 -3.19
C LEU A 538 12.17 19.67 -3.60
N ARG A 539 11.66 20.91 -3.59
CA ARG A 539 12.48 22.13 -3.78
C ARG A 539 13.39 22.44 -2.59
N LYS A 540 13.02 22.04 -1.36
CA LYS A 540 13.87 22.17 -0.16
C LYS A 540 14.74 20.92 0.08
N PHE A 541 14.32 19.74 -0.40
CA PHE A 541 15.00 18.44 -0.23
C PHE A 541 15.06 17.66 -1.57
N PRO A 542 15.92 18.07 -2.53
CA PRO A 542 15.99 17.39 -3.84
C PRO A 542 16.36 15.91 -3.75
N SER A 543 17.15 15.52 -2.74
CA SER A 543 17.54 14.13 -2.48
C SER A 543 16.39 13.21 -2.05
N TRP A 544 15.21 13.75 -1.69
CA TRP A 544 14.01 12.92 -1.50
C TRP A 544 13.35 12.54 -2.84
N GLY A 545 13.76 13.16 -3.95
CA GLY A 545 13.27 12.87 -5.30
C GLY A 545 14.02 11.75 -6.02
N SER A 546 15.16 11.28 -5.52
CA SER A 546 15.90 10.17 -6.14
C SER A 546 15.22 8.82 -5.91
N SER A 547 15.72 7.79 -6.59
CA SER A 547 15.27 6.39 -6.45
C SER A 547 15.81 5.70 -5.19
N ASP A 548 16.62 6.39 -4.38
CA ASP A 548 17.27 5.82 -3.20
C ASP A 548 16.29 5.65 -2.04
N GLN A 549 16.28 4.46 -1.42
CA GLN A 549 15.46 4.25 -0.23
C GLN A 549 16.05 4.97 0.98
N LEU A 550 15.32 5.96 1.48
CA LEU A 550 15.62 6.64 2.74
C LEU A 550 15.33 5.70 3.94
N PRO A 551 16.19 5.68 4.97
CA PRO A 551 16.05 4.76 6.11
C PRO A 551 14.79 5.04 6.94
N LEU A 552 14.28 4.01 7.63
CA LEU A 552 13.03 4.07 8.40
C LEU A 552 12.97 5.24 9.41
N SER A 553 14.11 5.64 9.96
CA SER A 553 14.25 6.78 10.87
C SER A 553 13.82 8.12 10.26
N GLN A 554 13.82 8.27 8.93
CA GLN A 554 13.33 9.47 8.23
C GLN A 554 11.80 9.59 8.22
N ILE A 555 11.05 8.52 8.53
CA ILE A 555 9.58 8.50 8.41
C ILE A 555 8.89 9.59 9.25
N PRO A 556 9.21 9.77 10.56
CA PRO A 556 8.58 10.82 11.36
C PRO A 556 8.95 12.23 10.89
N PHE A 557 10.20 12.43 10.47
CA PHE A 557 10.70 13.71 9.98
C PHE A 557 10.01 14.14 8.68
N GLN A 558 9.82 13.21 7.73
CA GLN A 558 9.08 13.46 6.49
C GLN A 558 7.64 13.92 6.78
N MET A 559 6.95 13.25 7.71
CA MET A 559 5.59 13.63 8.12
C MET A 559 5.56 14.98 8.86
N PHE A 560 6.57 15.27 9.66
CA PHE A 560 6.73 16.55 10.36
C PHE A 560 6.99 17.72 9.39
N VAL A 561 7.88 17.55 8.40
CA VAL A 561 8.16 18.54 7.34
C VAL A 561 6.92 18.82 6.50
N TYR A 562 6.11 17.79 6.20
CA TYR A 562 4.79 17.96 5.58
C TYR A 562 3.85 18.79 6.47
N ARG A 563 3.82 18.55 7.78
CA ARG A 563 2.95 19.29 8.71
C ARG A 563 3.32 20.76 8.83
N ILE A 564 4.61 21.10 8.77
CA ILE A 564 5.07 22.49 8.62
C ILE A 564 4.50 23.07 7.31
N GLY A 565 4.74 22.41 6.17
CA GLY A 565 4.27 22.85 4.85
C GLY A 565 2.75 23.01 4.70
N GLU A 566 1.96 22.25 5.46
CA GLU A 566 0.50 22.39 5.54
C GLU A 566 0.11 23.62 6.40
N ARG A 567 0.83 23.87 7.50
CA ARG A 567 0.60 25.06 8.35
C ARG A 567 0.93 26.35 7.62
N ASP A 568 2.10 26.45 6.96
CA ASP A 568 2.54 27.67 6.26
C ASP A 568 1.52 28.15 5.22
N ARG A 569 0.96 27.19 4.44
CA ARG A 569 -0.06 27.47 3.43
C ARG A 569 -1.40 27.88 4.04
N ASN A 570 -1.78 27.27 5.16
CA ASN A 570 -3.00 27.63 5.87
C ASN A 570 -2.93 29.03 6.51
N THR A 571 -1.73 29.53 6.85
CA THR A 571 -1.56 30.96 7.22
C THR A 571 -1.72 31.86 6.00
N SER A 572 -0.97 31.66 4.91
CA SER A 572 -1.06 32.52 3.73
C SER A 572 -2.46 32.58 3.10
N LEU A 573 -3.23 31.50 3.16
CA LEU A 573 -4.63 31.49 2.72
C LEU A 573 -5.54 32.38 3.57
N LYS A 574 -5.29 32.49 4.89
CA LYS A 574 -6.02 33.41 5.78
C LYS A 574 -5.65 34.86 5.53
N ASP A 575 -4.35 35.15 5.43
CA ASP A 575 -3.83 36.50 5.14
C ASP A 575 -4.40 37.04 3.81
N THR A 576 -4.64 36.15 2.85
CA THR A 576 -5.27 36.47 1.55
C THR A 576 -6.78 36.71 1.66
N SER A 577 -7.49 36.07 2.60
CA SER A 577 -8.92 36.34 2.85
C SER A 577 -9.15 37.62 3.67
N GLU A 578 -8.35 37.84 4.73
CA GLU A 578 -8.53 38.99 5.63
C GLU A 578 -8.15 40.32 4.95
N SER A 579 -7.35 40.30 3.88
CA SER A 579 -7.07 41.48 3.04
C SER A 579 -8.21 41.85 2.05
N SER A 580 -9.28 41.06 1.94
CA SER A 580 -10.40 41.32 1.02
C SER A 580 -11.61 42.03 1.64
N ASP A 581 -11.81 41.95 2.96
CA ASP A 581 -12.97 42.54 3.66
C ASP A 581 -12.69 43.96 4.19
N GLY A 582 -11.55 44.55 3.83
CA GLY A 582 -11.05 45.84 4.34
C GLY A 582 -11.49 47.10 3.60
N ALA A 583 -12.61 47.08 2.84
CA ALA A 583 -13.04 48.25 2.07
C ALA A 583 -14.57 48.40 1.93
N SER A 584 -15.01 49.68 1.95
CA SER A 584 -16.35 50.16 1.58
C SER A 584 -17.54 49.89 2.54
N ILE A 585 -17.73 50.78 3.52
CA ILE A 585 -19.02 51.46 3.71
C ILE A 585 -18.77 52.95 3.99
N CYS A 586 -19.03 53.81 3.00
CA CYS A 586 -19.61 55.16 3.16
C CYS A 586 -19.92 55.76 1.78
N GLY A 587 -21.08 56.39 1.65
CA GLY A 587 -21.35 57.35 0.56
C GLY A 587 -20.77 58.74 0.91
N ASP A 588 -21.03 59.79 0.14
CA ASP A 588 -21.89 59.93 -1.05
C ASP A 588 -21.42 61.16 -1.86
N GLY A 589 -21.86 61.33 -3.11
CA GLY A 589 -21.69 62.58 -3.86
C GLY A 589 -21.21 62.46 -5.32
N PHE A 590 -21.98 63.07 -6.23
CA PHE A 590 -21.62 63.29 -7.64
C PHE A 590 -20.72 64.53 -7.80
N VAL A 591 -19.83 64.53 -8.80
CA VAL A 591 -19.59 65.65 -9.76
C VAL A 591 -18.67 65.18 -10.91
N THR A 592 -18.76 65.85 -12.06
CA THR A 592 -18.05 65.53 -13.33
C THR A 592 -16.58 66.00 -13.38
N PRO A 593 -15.73 65.36 -14.19
CA PRO A 593 -14.35 65.81 -14.46
C PRO A 593 -14.27 66.89 -15.55
N PRO A 594 -13.20 67.71 -15.53
CA PRO A 594 -12.62 68.25 -16.76
C PRO A 594 -11.07 68.16 -16.83
N ASP A 595 -10.58 67.83 -18.03
CA ASP A 595 -9.41 68.34 -18.75
C ASP A 595 -7.99 68.41 -18.13
N ASP A 596 -7.07 67.62 -18.74
CA ASP A 596 -5.62 67.87 -18.77
C ASP A 596 -5.26 69.14 -19.59
N PRO A 597 -4.12 69.78 -19.30
CA PRO A 597 -3.21 70.10 -20.40
C PRO A 597 -1.70 69.88 -20.12
N PHE A 598 -1.04 69.24 -21.10
CA PHE A 598 0.42 69.20 -21.37
C PHE A 598 0.99 70.61 -21.72
N PRO A 599 2.32 70.88 -21.89
CA PRO A 599 3.48 70.00 -22.20
C PRO A 599 4.73 70.26 -21.27
N SER A 600 6.01 69.88 -21.49
CA SER A 600 6.82 69.66 -22.72
C SER A 600 8.08 68.78 -22.51
N ILE A 601 8.74 68.40 -23.62
CA ILE A 601 9.98 67.59 -23.73
C ILE A 601 11.23 68.51 -23.85
N PRO A 602 12.50 67.99 -23.83
CA PRO A 602 13.16 67.70 -25.13
C PRO A 602 14.14 66.51 -25.20
N GLU A 603 14.16 65.85 -26.38
CA GLU A 603 15.30 65.26 -27.13
C GLU A 603 16.26 64.19 -26.52
N GLY A 604 16.84 63.25 -27.31
CA GLY A 604 16.68 62.97 -28.75
C GLY A 604 17.68 61.92 -29.31
N LYS A 605 17.51 61.52 -30.59
CA LYS A 605 18.23 60.45 -31.36
C LYS A 605 17.90 59.01 -30.89
N GLY A 606 17.70 57.98 -31.72
CA GLY A 606 17.63 57.81 -33.18
C GLY A 606 17.85 56.31 -33.55
N SER A 607 17.50 55.76 -34.73
CA SER A 607 16.69 56.24 -35.87
C SER A 607 16.41 55.09 -36.88
N VAL A 608 15.54 55.34 -37.89
CA VAL A 608 15.31 54.60 -39.17
C VAL A 608 14.58 53.23 -39.15
N SER A 609 13.39 53.26 -39.75
CA SER A 609 12.75 52.24 -40.62
C SER A 609 12.37 53.00 -41.93
N PRO A 610 11.51 52.56 -42.89
CA PRO A 610 10.61 51.39 -42.99
C PRO A 610 10.63 50.71 -44.39
N ASP A 611 9.61 49.90 -44.72
CA ASP A 611 8.62 50.37 -45.71
C ASP A 611 7.24 49.68 -45.54
N SER A 612 6.19 50.19 -46.22
CA SER A 612 4.78 49.77 -46.09
C SER A 612 3.95 50.15 -47.33
N MET A 613 2.70 49.65 -47.47
CA MET A 613 1.54 50.32 -48.17
C MET A 613 0.34 49.35 -48.37
N ASN A 614 -0.96 49.73 -48.43
CA ASN A 614 -1.66 50.99 -48.02
C ASN A 614 -3.23 50.83 -47.94
N LYS A 615 -3.90 51.84 -47.36
CA LYS A 615 -5.29 52.36 -47.62
C LYS A 615 -6.60 51.58 -47.29
N LYS A 616 -7.27 52.04 -46.22
CA LYS A 616 -8.67 52.62 -46.09
C LYS A 616 -9.49 52.82 -47.41
N LEU A 617 -10.85 52.89 -47.52
CA LEU A 617 -12.07 53.00 -46.65
C LEU A 617 -13.34 52.97 -47.62
N PRO A 618 -14.64 53.29 -47.29
CA PRO A 618 -15.45 53.38 -46.04
C PRO A 618 -16.93 52.81 -46.10
N LEU A 619 -17.71 53.05 -45.03
CA LEU A 619 -19.18 53.35 -44.92
C LEU A 619 -20.20 52.33 -44.33
N LEU A 620 -21.20 52.92 -43.62
CA LEU A 620 -22.15 52.35 -42.63
C LEU A 620 -23.47 51.79 -43.22
N LYS A 621 -24.15 50.88 -42.48
CA LYS A 621 -25.48 51.14 -41.83
C LYS A 621 -26.01 50.07 -40.85
N LYS A 622 -27.03 50.49 -40.07
CA LYS A 622 -27.88 49.81 -39.05
C LYS A 622 -29.13 49.15 -39.72
N SER A 623 -29.98 48.27 -39.13
CA SER A 623 -30.02 47.47 -37.87
C SER A 623 -31.26 46.53 -37.84
N SER A 624 -31.37 45.64 -36.82
CA SER A 624 -32.59 45.29 -36.01
C SER A 624 -33.84 44.57 -36.59
N ASP A 625 -34.13 43.38 -36.01
CA ASP A 625 -35.43 42.83 -35.49
C ASP A 625 -36.69 42.54 -36.36
N VAL A 626 -37.39 41.42 -36.04
CA VAL A 626 -38.78 41.34 -35.48
C VAL A 626 -39.31 39.87 -35.44
N LYS A 627 -40.34 39.56 -34.62
CA LYS A 627 -40.86 38.20 -34.30
C LYS A 627 -42.21 37.81 -34.95
N ALA A 628 -42.31 36.54 -35.37
CA ALA A 628 -43.41 35.54 -35.22
C ALA A 628 -44.91 35.81 -35.56
N ASN A 629 -45.59 34.81 -36.19
CA ASN A 629 -46.92 34.27 -35.76
C ASN A 629 -47.43 32.99 -36.51
N ARG A 630 -48.02 32.04 -35.74
CA ARG A 630 -49.17 31.08 -35.97
C ARG A 630 -49.34 30.33 -37.33
N ILE A 631 -49.25 28.98 -37.44
CA ILE A 631 -50.22 27.89 -37.04
C ILE A 631 -51.61 28.07 -37.71
N PRO A 632 -52.19 27.11 -38.52
CA PRO A 632 -52.57 25.73 -38.10
C PRO A 632 -52.59 24.57 -39.16
N GLY A 633 -52.80 23.31 -38.70
CA GLY A 633 -53.30 22.19 -39.53
C GLY A 633 -52.88 20.76 -39.08
N THR A 634 -53.82 19.82 -38.89
CA THR A 634 -53.55 18.38 -38.58
C THR A 634 -54.51 17.46 -39.38
N PRO A 635 -54.24 16.14 -39.53
CA PRO A 635 -54.90 15.18 -38.61
C PRO A 635 -54.21 13.82 -38.33
N ARG A 636 -54.41 13.29 -37.09
CA ARG A 636 -54.53 11.86 -36.65
C ARG A 636 -53.45 10.80 -37.05
N GLY A 637 -52.99 9.89 -36.19
CA GLY A 637 -53.11 9.73 -34.72
C GLY A 637 -53.41 8.29 -34.23
N ARG A 638 -52.70 7.81 -33.17
CA ARG A 638 -53.05 6.80 -32.13
C ARG A 638 -51.77 6.17 -31.51
N SER A 639 -51.72 5.61 -30.29
CA SER A 639 -52.19 6.10 -28.95
C SER A 639 -51.84 5.09 -27.84
N ALA A 640 -51.02 5.47 -26.85
CA ALA A 640 -50.94 4.82 -25.52
C ALA A 640 -50.28 5.76 -24.49
N ARG A 641 -50.84 5.90 -23.28
CA ARG A 641 -50.34 6.77 -22.19
C ARG A 641 -50.99 6.39 -20.82
N PRO A 642 -50.67 7.04 -19.68
CA PRO A 642 -49.86 6.48 -18.59
C PRO A 642 -50.71 6.10 -17.34
N PRO A 643 -50.18 6.11 -16.10
CA PRO A 643 -50.08 7.39 -15.37
C PRO A 643 -48.80 7.58 -14.52
N GLN A 644 -48.59 8.82 -14.06
CA GLN A 644 -47.74 9.19 -12.92
C GLN A 644 -48.64 9.54 -11.72
N GLY A 645 -48.11 9.50 -10.49
CA GLY A 645 -48.78 9.99 -9.28
C GLY A 645 -47.89 9.85 -8.05
N THR A 646 -47.97 10.81 -7.11
CA THR A 646 -46.97 10.98 -6.04
C THR A 646 -47.57 11.28 -4.66
N THR A 647 -46.84 10.88 -3.60
CA THR A 647 -46.84 11.46 -2.23
C THR A 647 -48.11 11.33 -1.36
N PRO A 648 -48.05 11.51 -0.01
CA PRO A 648 -46.97 11.18 0.95
C PRO A 648 -47.48 10.59 2.32
N TYR A 649 -46.54 10.36 3.25
CA TYR A 649 -46.69 10.27 4.73
C TYR A 649 -47.67 9.26 5.37
N ARG A 650 -47.09 8.31 6.15
CA ARG A 650 -47.45 8.09 7.57
C ARG A 650 -46.36 7.31 8.33
N SER A 651 -46.27 7.54 9.63
CA SER A 651 -45.34 6.87 10.56
C SER A 651 -46.09 5.96 11.54
N ILE A 652 -45.55 4.76 11.80
CA ILE A 652 -45.98 3.84 12.86
C ILE A 652 -44.72 3.20 13.48
N SER A 653 -44.78 2.84 14.77
CA SER A 653 -43.69 2.28 15.57
C SER A 653 -44.11 0.97 16.27
N MET A 654 -43.15 0.25 16.88
CA MET A 654 -43.29 -1.04 17.58
C MET A 654 -43.54 -2.25 16.65
N ARG A 655 -43.11 -3.50 16.91
CA ARG A 655 -42.78 -4.19 18.19
C ARG A 655 -41.59 -5.16 18.06
N MET A 656 -41.11 -5.66 19.21
CA MET A 656 -40.32 -6.89 19.31
C MET A 656 -41.19 -8.16 19.28
N GLY A 657 -40.55 -9.29 18.97
CA GLY A 657 -41.05 -10.65 19.22
C GLY A 657 -40.84 -11.58 18.01
N SER A 658 -40.35 -12.82 18.08
CA SER A 658 -39.51 -13.61 19.00
C SER A 658 -39.89 -15.09 18.77
N GLU A 659 -39.03 -15.88 18.13
CA GLU A 659 -38.88 -17.35 18.23
C GLU A 659 -37.89 -17.78 17.12
N ASN A 660 -36.71 -18.36 17.41
CA ASN A 660 -36.38 -19.67 18.00
C ASN A 660 -36.32 -20.82 16.98
N GLN A 661 -35.12 -21.10 16.47
CA GLN A 661 -34.59 -22.47 16.37
C GLN A 661 -33.05 -22.49 16.35
N LEU A 662 -32.47 -22.72 17.54
CA LEU A 662 -31.58 -23.85 17.89
C LEU A 662 -31.21 -24.81 16.72
N MET A 663 -30.01 -25.40 16.62
CA MET A 663 -28.83 -25.52 17.53
C MET A 663 -27.60 -25.93 16.63
N MET A 664 -26.32 -26.11 17.00
CA MET A 664 -25.54 -26.40 18.23
C MET A 664 -24.17 -25.67 18.20
N SER A 665 -23.33 -25.86 19.23
CA SER A 665 -21.86 -25.73 19.13
C SER A 665 -21.17 -26.77 20.04
N PRO A 666 -19.99 -27.31 19.70
CA PRO A 666 -19.28 -28.24 20.59
C PRO A 666 -18.64 -27.52 21.78
N ARG A 667 -18.74 -28.08 23.00
CA ARG A 667 -17.99 -27.62 24.18
C ARG A 667 -16.91 -28.62 24.57
N ILE A 668 -15.77 -28.08 25.00
CA ILE A 668 -14.61 -28.80 25.52
C ILE A 668 -14.95 -29.49 26.85
N ARG A 669 -14.42 -30.68 27.10
CA ARG A 669 -14.22 -31.24 28.45
C ARG A 669 -12.75 -31.59 28.67
N ARG A 670 -12.31 -31.46 29.92
CA ARG A 670 -10.95 -31.80 30.40
C ARG A 670 -10.84 -33.31 30.66
N THR A 671 -9.63 -33.84 30.62
CA THR A 671 -9.26 -35.18 31.12
C THR A 671 -8.21 -35.07 32.20
N SER A 672 -8.25 -35.96 33.19
CA SER A 672 -7.23 -36.06 34.24
C SER A 672 -7.07 -37.51 34.72
N THR A 673 -5.80 -37.92 34.83
CA THR A 673 -5.25 -38.94 35.76
C THR A 673 -5.70 -40.42 35.71
N SER A 674 -4.71 -41.26 35.35
CA SER A 674 -4.16 -42.42 36.10
C SER A 674 -4.71 -43.86 35.96
N SER A 675 -3.71 -44.77 35.93
CA SER A 675 -3.68 -46.20 36.33
C SER A 675 -4.11 -47.31 35.35
N GLU A 676 -3.08 -47.96 34.76
CA GLU A 676 -2.77 -49.40 34.83
C GLU A 676 -3.89 -50.46 34.83
N MET A 677 -3.85 -51.42 33.88
CA MET A 677 -3.29 -52.76 34.17
C MET A 677 -3.09 -53.68 32.95
N VAL A 678 -2.05 -54.50 33.09
CA VAL A 678 -1.47 -55.54 32.23
C VAL A 678 -2.41 -56.74 31.93
N MET A 679 -2.54 -57.18 30.65
CA MET A 679 -2.26 -58.58 30.20
C MET A 679 -2.59 -58.89 28.71
N SER A 680 -1.99 -59.98 28.22
CA SER A 680 -2.10 -60.57 26.86
C SER A 680 -2.53 -62.08 26.97
N PRO A 681 -2.37 -62.96 25.94
CA PRO A 681 -3.15 -63.06 24.69
C PRO A 681 -3.77 -64.48 24.46
N ARG A 682 -4.65 -64.64 23.44
CA ARG A 682 -4.97 -65.90 22.71
C ARG A 682 -5.78 -65.55 21.44
N ILE A 683 -5.42 -65.93 20.20
CA ILE A 683 -5.27 -67.26 19.55
C ILE A 683 -6.62 -67.95 19.24
N ARG A 684 -7.02 -67.91 17.95
CA ARG A 684 -7.70 -68.91 17.09
C ARG A 684 -8.33 -68.18 15.88
N ARG A 685 -8.55 -68.74 14.68
CA ARG A 685 -7.94 -69.81 13.86
C ARG A 685 -8.76 -69.83 12.54
N THR A 686 -8.11 -69.62 11.39
CA THR A 686 -8.38 -70.25 10.07
C THR A 686 -9.82 -70.58 9.58
N LYS A 687 -10.21 -70.03 8.41
CA LYS A 687 -10.84 -70.69 7.23
C LYS A 687 -11.00 -69.60 6.13
N SER A 688 -10.33 -69.63 4.97
CA SER A 688 -10.39 -70.53 3.80
C SER A 688 -11.46 -70.14 2.76
N GLY A 689 -11.06 -69.70 1.57
CA GLY A 689 -11.93 -69.42 0.42
C GLY A 689 -11.13 -68.92 -0.81
N HIS A 690 -11.47 -69.43 -2.00
CA HIS A 690 -10.83 -69.15 -3.30
C HIS A 690 -11.02 -67.68 -3.74
N VAL A 691 -10.16 -67.03 -4.55
CA VAL A 691 -9.39 -67.40 -5.77
C VAL A 691 -10.25 -67.53 -7.04
N SER A 692 -10.17 -66.51 -7.90
CA SER A 692 -10.37 -66.59 -9.35
C SER A 692 -9.74 -65.36 -10.01
N ASP A 693 -8.86 -65.57 -10.98
CA ASP A 693 -8.15 -64.52 -11.72
C ASP A 693 -8.96 -63.92 -12.89
N SER A 694 -8.32 -63.03 -13.66
CA SER A 694 -8.66 -62.60 -15.02
C SER A 694 -9.86 -61.61 -15.17
N GLU A 695 -9.91 -60.74 -16.19
CA GLU A 695 -8.98 -60.56 -17.32
C GLU A 695 -8.80 -59.07 -17.75
N LEU A 696 -7.91 -58.87 -18.73
CA LEU A 696 -7.39 -57.61 -19.26
C LEU A 696 -8.43 -56.72 -19.95
N CYS A 697 -8.23 -55.39 -19.87
CA CYS A 697 -7.88 -54.59 -21.05
C CYS A 697 -7.15 -53.29 -20.66
#